data_AF-A0A956Z6B8-F1
#
_entry.id   AF-A0A956Z6B8-F1
#
_cell.length_a   1.000
_cell.length_b   1.000
_cell.length_c   1.000
_cell.angle_alpha   90.00
_cell.angle_beta   90.00
_cell.angle_gamma   90.00
#
_symmetry.space_group_name_H-M   'P 1'
#
loop_
_entity.id
_entity.type
_entity.pdbx_description
1 polymer ?
#
loop_
_entity_poly.entity_id
_entity_poly.type
_entity_poly.pdbx_seq_one_letter_code
_entity_poly.pdbx_strand_id
1 'polypeptide(L)'
;MLTKAPVALANLNLVLLRRQNQVILPESLTGRDSTPEKNQVFLASLLKNLESYGFCLDRELLDRASQMSLEQLTELNKLFLDVLPKVTGAHQSFQPMYPNFPMDVMKKSNVELYINAMLHYLTSGKFMPLDRKKDRESLIEHPSLRTVRMGGVDDAEKLLRALMNSPVSFSQQDSEDLRVLVEAFGSDTLTMIPDSVTNRENKARILAALRSRDLLSEEVLSQHINTVTDVLRLAAAMSGGDASLAEPVKFQAIRRPERRMLLSAMEAQATLAEDMIRHKERYKRLGEKLHPGEYRKRYPRVYEAFEALRKDRVVETFDRKLEMLLLAGDIDSLVKLLKGRPGVFARRLDQLLRLAGDGADRVGFAFKDVIDRVPTPLLIQIGHHFAHRREHRPFRVFLPKGNMTRAQVAENKLPELSETACLLIEGVCREALLKRFAELPPLGACFVDEGLRDFTVPFALRSASKALRTVARGSRLTLPESDTLRFFLWWKNGRQRTDLDLSAAMFDEDFRYIDVLSYYNLKNFGGHHSGDIVDAPNGASEFIDVSIARLRERNVRFIVMTVHSFTRQPMKDLPECFAGWMARSKPNSGEVFEARTVVDRFDLSGDTRIALPVIFDIERRQAVWTDLALKGNPRWVNNVDGSLGGINYALAAMVELSRPNLYDLFALHAEARGRLVRNPEEADVEFTVEKTPFELESITSQYMT
;
A
#
# COMPACT_ATOMS: atom_id res chain seq x y z
N MET A 1 -29.88 4.36 -11.92
CA MET A 1 -30.76 5.52 -11.61
C MET A 1 -30.05 6.44 -10.59
N LEU A 2 -28.82 6.89 -10.89
CA LEU A 2 -28.07 7.82 -10.02
C LEU A 2 -28.35 9.26 -10.42
N THR A 3 -29.63 9.65 -10.33
CA THR A 3 -30.03 11.04 -10.50
C THR A 3 -29.94 11.79 -9.17
N LYS A 4 -29.00 12.74 -9.11
CA LYS A 4 -29.10 14.04 -8.40
C LYS A 4 -28.80 14.08 -6.90
N ALA A 5 -27.49 14.17 -6.58
CA ALA A 5 -27.00 15.11 -5.56
C ALA A 5 -25.61 15.63 -5.99
N PRO A 6 -25.36 16.95 -6.07
CA PRO A 6 -24.04 17.51 -6.39
C PRO A 6 -22.91 16.95 -5.49
N VAL A 7 -23.25 16.65 -4.23
CA VAL A 7 -22.34 16.07 -3.24
C VAL A 7 -21.89 14.65 -3.60
N ALA A 8 -22.78 13.83 -4.19
CA ALA A 8 -22.44 12.46 -4.59
C ALA A 8 -21.42 12.46 -5.74
N LEU A 9 -21.64 13.31 -6.76
CA LEU A 9 -20.72 13.42 -7.91
C LEU A 9 -19.35 13.95 -7.49
N ALA A 10 -19.30 14.97 -6.61
CA ALA A 10 -18.04 15.48 -6.08
C ALA A 10 -17.25 14.37 -5.34
N ASN A 11 -17.92 13.59 -4.48
CA ASN A 11 -17.31 12.49 -3.76
C ASN A 11 -16.76 11.40 -4.69
N LEU A 12 -17.49 11.04 -5.75
CA LEU A 12 -17.02 10.09 -6.76
C LEU A 12 -15.77 10.61 -7.47
N ASN A 13 -15.80 11.86 -7.93
CA ASN A 13 -14.69 12.50 -8.63
C ASN A 13 -13.43 12.63 -7.76
N LEU A 14 -13.57 12.88 -6.45
CA LEU A 14 -12.44 12.88 -5.53
C LEU A 14 -11.73 11.52 -5.50
N VAL A 15 -12.48 10.43 -5.49
CA VAL A 15 -11.93 9.06 -5.45
C VAL A 15 -11.33 8.68 -6.80
N LEU A 16 -12.06 8.90 -7.90
CA LEU A 16 -11.64 8.55 -9.26
C LEU A 16 -10.41 9.34 -9.73
N LEU A 17 -10.35 10.65 -9.47
CA LEU A 17 -9.21 11.47 -9.87
C LEU A 17 -7.94 10.99 -9.17
N ARG A 18 -8.02 10.65 -7.88
CA ARG A 18 -6.87 10.17 -7.11
C ARG A 18 -6.46 8.74 -7.48
N ARG A 19 -7.43 7.84 -7.72
CA ARG A 19 -7.15 6.40 -7.95
C ARG A 19 -6.84 6.07 -9.41
N GLN A 20 -7.49 6.74 -10.34
CA GLN A 20 -7.54 6.35 -11.75
C GLN A 20 -7.24 7.50 -12.72
N ASN A 21 -6.92 8.70 -12.21
CA ASN A 21 -6.80 9.92 -13.00
C ASN A 21 -8.04 10.14 -13.89
N GLN A 22 -9.24 9.90 -13.36
CA GLN A 22 -10.50 10.04 -14.09
C GLN A 22 -11.39 11.10 -13.46
N VAL A 23 -12.18 11.77 -14.30
CA VAL A 23 -13.22 12.71 -13.86
C VAL A 23 -14.52 12.45 -14.62
N ILE A 24 -15.61 12.36 -13.87
CA ILE A 24 -16.98 12.33 -14.37
C ILE A 24 -17.44 13.78 -14.55
N LEU A 25 -17.82 14.13 -15.77
CA LEU A 25 -18.48 15.40 -16.08
C LEU A 25 -20.00 15.30 -15.89
N PRO A 26 -20.70 16.39 -15.54
CA PRO A 26 -22.16 16.39 -15.43
C PRO A 26 -22.84 16.10 -16.77
N GLU A 27 -23.96 15.36 -16.75
CA GLU A 27 -24.70 14.92 -17.96
C GLU A 27 -25.22 16.08 -18.82
N SER A 28 -25.61 17.20 -18.19
CA SER A 28 -26.10 18.38 -18.89
C SER A 28 -24.98 19.40 -19.07
N LEU A 29 -24.38 19.44 -20.26
CA LEU A 29 -23.58 20.57 -20.72
C LEU A 29 -24.52 21.75 -20.99
N THR A 30 -25.00 22.41 -19.94
CA THR A 30 -25.93 23.53 -20.08
C THR A 30 -25.20 24.77 -20.55
N GLY A 31 -25.50 25.18 -21.79
CA GLY A 31 -25.35 26.54 -22.27
C GLY A 31 -23.97 26.87 -22.81
N ARG A 32 -23.88 27.10 -24.13
CA ARG A 32 -22.90 28.07 -24.63
C ARG A 32 -23.21 29.39 -23.93
N ASP A 33 -22.34 29.85 -23.04
CA ASP A 33 -22.35 31.25 -22.65
C ASP A 33 -22.27 32.12 -23.91
N SER A 34 -22.89 33.30 -23.87
CA SER A 34 -22.90 34.26 -24.98
C SER A 34 -21.49 34.80 -25.36
N THR A 35 -20.43 34.36 -24.68
CA THR A 35 -19.03 34.79 -24.87
C THR A 35 -18.03 33.63 -24.94
N PRO A 36 -17.87 32.98 -26.12
CA PRO A 36 -16.94 31.87 -26.33
C PRO A 36 -15.47 32.16 -25.98
N GLU A 37 -15.02 33.40 -26.18
CA GLU A 37 -13.63 33.83 -25.91
C GLU A 37 -13.27 33.73 -24.42
N LYS A 38 -14.20 34.09 -23.52
CA LYS A 38 -13.97 33.99 -22.07
C LYS A 38 -13.80 32.54 -21.61
N ASN A 39 -14.59 31.63 -22.17
CA ASN A 39 -14.50 30.20 -21.82
C ASN A 39 -13.19 29.60 -22.33
N GLN A 40 -12.72 30.02 -23.51
CA GLN A 40 -11.40 29.61 -24.03
C GLN A 40 -10.25 30.11 -23.15
N VAL A 41 -10.27 31.37 -22.71
CA VAL A 41 -9.25 31.91 -21.80
C VAL A 41 -9.24 31.17 -20.46
N PHE A 42 -10.42 30.89 -19.91
CA PHE A 42 -10.53 30.14 -18.66
C PHE A 42 -10.05 28.69 -18.81
N LEU A 43 -10.42 28.01 -19.90
CA LEU A 43 -9.93 26.66 -20.20
C LEU A 43 -8.41 26.64 -20.35
N ALA A 44 -7.81 27.60 -21.06
CA ALA A 44 -6.36 27.73 -21.17
C ALA A 44 -5.70 27.91 -19.79
N SER A 45 -6.33 28.68 -18.90
CA SER A 45 -5.87 28.88 -17.52
C SER A 45 -5.94 27.59 -16.71
N LEU A 46 -7.05 26.84 -16.83
CA LEU A 46 -7.22 25.52 -16.21
C LEU A 46 -6.12 24.55 -16.69
N LEU A 47 -5.89 24.46 -18.00
CA LEU A 47 -4.84 23.59 -18.56
C LEU A 47 -3.46 23.97 -18.04
N LYS A 48 -3.17 25.27 -17.90
CA LYS A 48 -1.90 25.74 -17.35
C LYS A 48 -1.74 25.39 -15.87
N ASN A 49 -2.83 25.45 -15.09
CA ASN A 49 -2.83 25.01 -13.71
C ASN A 49 -2.52 23.51 -13.60
N LEU A 50 -3.16 22.67 -14.43
CA LEU A 50 -2.88 21.22 -14.48
C LEU A 50 -1.41 20.94 -14.80
N GLU A 51 -0.87 21.63 -15.81
CA GLU A 51 0.53 21.50 -16.21
C GLU A 51 1.47 21.79 -15.03
N SER A 52 1.15 22.80 -14.20
CA SER A 52 1.97 23.15 -13.03
C SER A 52 2.03 22.04 -11.97
N TYR A 53 1.03 21.15 -11.93
CA TYR A 53 1.00 19.96 -11.08
C TYR A 53 1.50 18.69 -11.81
N GLY A 54 1.92 18.79 -13.07
CA GLY A 54 2.39 17.64 -13.85
C GLY A 54 1.26 16.81 -14.47
N PHE A 55 0.11 17.42 -14.76
CA PHE A 55 -1.06 16.77 -15.37
C PHE A 55 -1.49 17.44 -16.68
N CYS A 56 -2.17 16.68 -17.54
CA CYS A 56 -2.85 17.19 -18.73
C CYS A 56 -4.20 16.47 -18.90
N LEU A 57 -5.07 16.98 -19.78
CA LEU A 57 -6.29 16.28 -20.17
C LEU A 57 -6.01 15.38 -21.38
N ASP A 58 -6.73 14.26 -21.50
CA ASP A 58 -6.82 13.55 -22.78
C ASP A 58 -7.67 14.33 -23.79
N ARG A 59 -7.66 13.85 -25.04
CA ARG A 59 -8.36 14.51 -26.14
C ARG A 59 -9.87 14.61 -25.89
N GLU A 60 -10.49 13.52 -25.44
CA GLU A 60 -11.94 13.48 -25.23
C GLU A 60 -12.38 14.46 -24.14
N LEU A 61 -11.69 14.47 -22.99
CA LEU A 61 -11.99 15.36 -21.89
C LEU A 61 -11.72 16.82 -22.24
N LEU A 62 -10.67 17.11 -23.03
CA LEU A 62 -10.40 18.44 -23.54
C LEU A 62 -11.50 18.94 -24.48
N ASP A 63 -11.92 18.12 -25.44
CA ASP A 63 -12.98 18.45 -26.39
C ASP A 63 -14.29 18.74 -25.64
N ARG A 64 -14.62 17.95 -24.61
CA ARG A 64 -15.80 18.19 -23.75
C ARG A 64 -15.66 19.45 -22.91
N ALA A 65 -14.49 19.68 -22.29
CA ALA A 65 -14.23 20.87 -21.50
C ALA A 65 -14.35 22.16 -22.34
N SER A 66 -13.98 22.12 -23.62
CA SER A 66 -14.14 23.25 -24.55
C SER A 66 -15.60 23.68 -24.79
N GLN A 67 -16.55 22.81 -24.47
CA GLN A 67 -17.99 23.03 -24.66
C GLN A 67 -18.72 23.41 -23.36
N MET A 68 -18.02 23.40 -22.21
CA MET A 68 -18.60 23.71 -20.90
C MET A 68 -18.83 25.22 -20.71
N SER A 69 -19.83 25.58 -19.90
CA SER A 69 -20.03 26.96 -19.45
C SER A 69 -18.91 27.40 -18.50
N LEU A 70 -18.78 28.71 -18.25
CA LEU A 70 -17.79 29.23 -17.31
C LEU A 70 -18.01 28.69 -15.89
N GLU A 71 -19.26 28.53 -15.46
CA GLU A 71 -19.61 27.96 -14.17
C GLU A 71 -19.13 26.51 -14.06
N GLN A 72 -19.41 25.70 -15.08
CA GLN A 72 -18.98 24.30 -15.15
C GLN A 72 -17.45 24.16 -15.17
N LEU A 73 -16.75 25.00 -15.95
CA LEU A 73 -15.29 25.05 -15.95
C LEU A 73 -14.73 25.44 -14.59
N THR A 74 -15.41 26.35 -13.88
CA THR A 74 -15.02 26.77 -12.53
C THR A 74 -15.14 25.62 -11.53
N GLU A 75 -16.23 24.85 -11.59
CA GLU A 75 -16.40 23.64 -10.75
C GLU A 75 -15.34 22.57 -11.06
N LEU A 76 -15.05 22.35 -12.35
CA LEU A 76 -14.01 21.41 -12.78
C LEU A 76 -12.62 21.84 -12.28
N ASN A 77 -12.28 23.13 -12.42
CA ASN A 77 -11.03 23.67 -11.91
C ASN A 77 -10.96 23.54 -10.38
N LYS A 78 -12.06 23.79 -9.65
CA LYS A 78 -12.12 23.62 -8.19
C LYS A 78 -11.83 22.16 -7.79
N LEU A 79 -12.45 21.19 -8.47
CA LEU A 79 -12.17 19.77 -8.24
C LEU A 79 -10.67 19.45 -8.41
N PHE A 80 -10.04 19.95 -9.47
CA PHE A 80 -8.60 19.74 -9.68
C PHE A 80 -7.77 20.38 -8.58
N LEU A 81 -8.08 21.62 -8.18
CA LEU A 81 -7.37 22.32 -7.11
C LEU A 81 -7.59 21.69 -5.72
N ASP A 82 -8.70 20.98 -5.50
CA ASP A 82 -8.96 20.27 -4.25
C ASP A 82 -8.14 18.98 -4.10
N VAL A 83 -7.65 18.40 -5.21
CA VAL A 83 -6.99 17.09 -5.25
C VAL A 83 -5.52 17.17 -5.68
N LEU A 84 -5.23 17.78 -6.83
CA LEU A 84 -3.91 17.72 -7.47
C LEU A 84 -2.77 18.34 -6.62
N PRO A 85 -2.98 19.47 -5.91
CA PRO A 85 -1.99 20.00 -4.98
C PRO A 85 -1.70 19.04 -3.81
N LYS A 86 -2.68 18.26 -3.36
CA LYS A 86 -2.53 17.30 -2.25
C LYS A 86 -1.75 16.07 -2.68
N VAL A 87 -2.04 15.52 -3.86
CA VAL A 87 -1.35 14.33 -4.37
C VAL A 87 0.10 14.61 -4.79
N THR A 88 0.41 15.84 -5.23
CA THR A 88 1.78 16.25 -5.58
C THR A 88 2.57 16.79 -4.39
N GLY A 89 1.89 17.32 -3.37
CA GLY A 89 2.51 18.02 -2.24
C GLY A 89 2.47 19.55 -2.35
N ALA A 90 2.07 20.10 -3.50
CA ALA A 90 2.02 21.54 -3.79
C ALA A 90 1.02 22.35 -2.94
N HIS A 91 0.16 21.69 -2.17
CA HIS A 91 -0.72 22.35 -1.19
C HIS A 91 0.04 22.99 -0.01
N GLN A 92 1.35 22.73 0.11
CA GLN A 92 2.21 23.26 1.15
C GLN A 92 3.24 24.24 0.61
N SER A 93 3.74 25.12 1.49
CA SER A 93 4.76 26.12 1.16
C SER A 93 6.13 25.67 1.68
N PHE A 94 6.97 25.16 0.79
CA PHE A 94 8.28 24.62 1.15
C PHE A 94 9.31 25.72 1.38
N GLN A 95 9.92 25.72 2.57
CA GLN A 95 10.92 26.69 2.99
C GLN A 95 12.09 25.96 3.65
N PRO A 96 13.14 25.60 2.90
CA PRO A 96 14.33 25.00 3.47
C PRO A 96 15.12 25.98 4.34
N MET A 97 16.03 25.47 5.19
CA MET A 97 16.90 26.29 6.03
C MET A 97 17.74 27.28 5.21
N TYR A 98 18.17 26.87 4.02
CA TYR A 98 18.89 27.71 3.06
C TYR A 98 17.99 28.04 1.86
N PRO A 99 17.45 29.26 1.74
CA PRO A 99 16.40 29.60 0.78
C PRO A 99 16.75 29.42 -0.70
N ASN A 100 18.04 29.50 -1.07
CA ASN A 100 18.50 29.30 -2.44
C ASN A 100 19.14 27.92 -2.66
N PHE A 101 18.66 26.89 -1.94
CA PHE A 101 19.07 25.50 -2.14
C PHE A 101 19.02 25.08 -3.62
N PRO A 102 20.04 24.35 -4.13
CA PRO A 102 21.23 23.84 -3.43
C PRO A 102 22.42 24.82 -3.37
N MET A 103 22.34 25.95 -4.08
CA MET A 103 23.48 26.84 -4.32
C MET A 103 24.06 27.46 -3.05
N ASP A 104 23.23 27.77 -2.06
CA ASP A 104 23.70 28.31 -0.78
C ASP A 104 24.61 27.29 -0.07
N VAL A 105 24.16 26.04 0.05
CA VAL A 105 24.92 24.96 0.71
C VAL A 105 26.20 24.64 -0.06
N MET A 106 26.13 24.64 -1.40
CA MET A 106 27.29 24.43 -2.27
C MET A 106 28.40 25.45 -2.02
N LYS A 107 28.03 26.73 -1.85
CA LYS A 107 28.98 27.85 -1.74
C LYS A 107 29.54 28.02 -0.33
N LYS A 108 28.76 27.74 0.70
CA LYS A 108 29.18 27.94 2.10
C LYS A 108 30.28 26.95 2.49
N SER A 109 31.20 27.37 3.36
CA SER A 109 32.25 26.49 3.89
C SER A 109 31.69 25.49 4.92
N ASN A 110 32.39 24.39 5.18
CA ASN A 110 31.97 23.45 6.24
C ASN A 110 31.93 24.12 7.62
N VAL A 111 32.83 25.09 7.87
CA VAL A 111 32.87 25.85 9.13
C VAL A 111 31.60 26.69 9.28
N GLU A 112 31.20 27.41 8.23
CA GLU A 112 30.00 28.24 8.26
C GLU A 112 28.73 27.39 8.45
N LEU A 113 28.62 26.29 7.70
CA LEU A 113 27.50 25.35 7.85
C LEU A 113 27.42 24.77 9.26
N TYR A 114 28.56 24.41 9.86
CA TYR A 114 28.65 23.91 11.23
C TYR A 114 28.20 24.96 12.26
N ILE A 115 28.70 26.20 12.15
CA ILE A 115 28.31 27.30 13.05
C ILE A 115 26.80 27.57 12.95
N ASN A 116 26.26 27.62 11.73
CA ASN A 116 24.83 27.82 11.51
C ASN A 116 23.98 26.74 12.19
N ALA A 117 24.36 25.46 12.05
CA ALA A 117 23.68 24.36 12.72
C ALA A 117 23.76 24.48 14.25
N MET A 118 24.94 24.79 14.80
CA MET A 118 25.09 24.98 16.25
C MET A 118 24.23 26.12 16.79
N LEU A 119 24.18 27.26 16.10
CA LEU A 119 23.31 28.39 16.48
C LEU A 119 21.82 28.02 16.39
N HIS A 120 21.43 27.29 15.34
CA HIS A 120 20.07 26.79 15.19
C HIS A 120 19.67 25.90 16.39
N TYR A 121 20.52 24.95 16.77
CA TYR A 121 20.26 24.04 17.90
C TYR A 121 20.27 24.74 19.25
N LEU A 122 21.25 25.62 19.52
CA LEU A 122 21.35 26.37 20.78
C LEU A 122 20.15 27.30 21.02
N THR A 123 19.48 27.72 19.94
CA THR A 123 18.29 28.57 20.00
C THR A 123 16.99 27.80 19.86
N SER A 124 17.04 26.45 19.90
CA SER A 124 15.88 25.57 19.71
C SER A 124 15.11 25.88 18.42
N GLY A 125 15.82 26.07 17.32
CA GLY A 125 15.27 26.31 15.99
C GLY A 125 14.91 27.75 15.68
N LYS A 126 15.10 28.70 16.61
CA LYS A 126 14.75 30.11 16.40
C LYS A 126 15.71 30.85 15.47
N PHE A 127 16.99 30.48 15.48
CA PHE A 127 17.99 31.03 14.56
C PHE A 127 17.87 30.35 13.20
N MET A 128 17.77 31.15 12.13
CA MET A 128 17.88 30.72 10.74
C MET A 128 18.92 31.59 10.03
N PRO A 129 19.72 31.05 9.10
CA PRO A 129 20.66 31.85 8.31
C PRO A 129 19.92 33.00 7.58
N LEU A 130 20.49 34.21 7.64
CA LEU A 130 19.89 35.43 7.07
C LEU A 130 20.05 35.54 5.54
N ASP A 131 20.19 34.42 4.83
CA ASP A 131 20.36 34.43 3.38
C ASP A 131 19.06 34.92 2.71
N ARG A 132 19.15 36.00 1.93
CA ARG A 132 17.99 36.52 1.19
C ARG A 132 17.61 35.53 0.07
N LYS A 133 16.33 35.15 0.00
CA LYS A 133 15.77 34.42 -1.14
C LYS A 133 15.93 35.29 -2.40
N LYS A 134 16.60 34.74 -3.41
CA LYS A 134 16.80 35.35 -4.72
C LYS A 134 15.67 34.96 -5.64
N ASP A 135 15.39 35.82 -6.61
CA ASP A 135 14.49 35.49 -7.70
C ASP A 135 15.09 34.35 -8.52
N ARG A 136 14.27 33.35 -8.84
CA ARG A 136 14.66 32.19 -9.64
C ARG A 136 14.08 32.33 -11.04
N GLU A 137 14.83 31.87 -12.03
CA GLU A 137 14.30 31.74 -13.39
C GLU A 137 13.10 30.79 -13.40
N SER A 138 12.16 31.01 -14.32
CA SER A 138 11.04 30.10 -14.50
C SER A 138 11.51 28.68 -14.82
N LEU A 139 10.67 27.69 -14.49
CA LEU A 139 10.98 26.30 -14.77
C LEU A 139 11.05 26.05 -16.29
N ILE A 140 12.26 25.74 -16.77
CA ILE A 140 12.55 25.43 -18.18
C ILE A 140 12.45 23.92 -18.50
N GLU A 141 12.20 23.09 -17.49
CA GLU A 141 12.11 21.63 -17.62
C GLU A 141 10.68 21.20 -17.97
N HIS A 142 10.51 20.38 -19.01
CA HIS A 142 9.20 19.89 -19.46
C HIS A 142 9.10 18.37 -19.31
N PRO A 143 8.86 17.84 -18.10
CA PRO A 143 8.69 16.41 -17.89
C PRO A 143 7.37 15.92 -18.51
N SER A 144 7.28 14.61 -18.76
CA SER A 144 6.05 13.97 -19.22
C SER A 144 4.91 14.19 -18.22
N LEU A 145 3.75 14.62 -18.74
CA LEU A 145 2.57 14.90 -17.94
C LEU A 145 1.72 13.65 -17.77
N ARG A 146 1.05 13.54 -16.61
CA ARG A 146 0.06 12.48 -16.35
C ARG A 146 -1.28 12.87 -16.96
N THR A 147 -1.85 11.96 -17.74
CA THR A 147 -3.11 12.23 -18.44
C THR A 147 -4.32 11.94 -17.55
N VAL A 148 -5.18 12.94 -17.37
CA VAL A 148 -6.52 12.82 -16.79
C VAL A 148 -7.51 12.50 -17.91
N ARG A 149 -8.35 11.49 -17.70
CA ARG A 149 -9.30 10.96 -18.68
C ARG A 149 -10.74 11.18 -18.27
N MET A 150 -11.64 11.08 -19.24
CA MET A 150 -13.08 11.01 -18.96
C MET A 150 -13.40 9.70 -18.22
N GLY A 151 -14.19 9.78 -17.15
CA GLY A 151 -14.68 8.63 -16.40
C GLY A 151 -16.21 8.61 -16.29
N GLY A 152 -16.78 7.44 -16.02
CA GLY A 152 -18.21 7.25 -15.81
C GLY A 152 -18.57 6.87 -14.37
N VAL A 153 -19.86 6.98 -14.05
CA VAL A 153 -20.42 6.42 -12.81
C VAL A 153 -20.18 4.90 -12.73
N ASP A 154 -20.22 4.22 -13.88
CA ASP A 154 -19.90 2.79 -13.99
C ASP A 154 -18.45 2.49 -13.58
N ASP A 155 -17.50 3.41 -13.76
CA ASP A 155 -16.11 3.21 -13.34
C ASP A 155 -15.97 3.32 -11.81
N ALA A 156 -16.73 4.22 -11.18
CA ALA A 156 -16.85 4.26 -9.73
C ALA A 156 -17.53 3.00 -9.16
N GLU A 157 -18.55 2.49 -9.84
CA GLU A 157 -19.20 1.24 -9.44
C GLU A 157 -18.23 0.05 -9.57
N LYS A 158 -17.51 -0.05 -10.69
CA LYS A 158 -16.46 -1.06 -10.89
C LYS A 158 -15.39 -0.97 -9.81
N LEU A 159 -14.96 0.24 -9.45
CA LEU A 159 -14.00 0.44 -8.36
C LEU A 159 -14.54 -0.05 -7.01
N LEU A 160 -15.80 0.28 -6.68
CA LEU A 160 -16.43 -0.18 -5.45
C LEU A 160 -16.53 -1.72 -5.41
N ARG A 161 -16.98 -2.34 -6.51
CA ARG A 161 -17.04 -3.80 -6.64
C ARG A 161 -15.66 -4.44 -6.53
N ALA A 162 -14.64 -3.86 -7.17
CA ALA A 162 -13.27 -4.33 -7.10
C ALA A 162 -12.72 -4.29 -5.66
N LEU A 163 -12.97 -3.20 -4.92
CA LEU A 163 -12.64 -3.12 -3.50
C LEU A 163 -13.36 -4.22 -2.71
N MET A 164 -14.69 -4.37 -2.88
CA MET A 164 -15.45 -5.37 -2.12
C MET A 164 -15.04 -6.83 -2.41
N ASN A 165 -14.62 -7.12 -3.65
CA ASN A 165 -14.16 -8.44 -4.09
C ASN A 165 -12.70 -8.74 -3.76
N SER A 166 -11.91 -7.76 -3.30
CA SER A 166 -10.47 -7.96 -3.12
C SER A 166 -10.17 -9.06 -2.09
N PRO A 167 -9.38 -10.10 -2.45
CA PRO A 167 -8.91 -11.12 -1.52
C PRO A 167 -7.80 -10.59 -0.59
N VAL A 168 -7.28 -9.40 -0.85
CA VAL A 168 -6.17 -8.78 -0.11
C VAL A 168 -6.70 -7.75 0.88
N SER A 169 -6.13 -7.70 2.08
CA SER A 169 -6.59 -6.78 3.12
C SER A 169 -6.44 -5.31 2.71
N PHE A 170 -7.48 -4.51 2.95
CA PHE A 170 -7.52 -3.07 2.71
C PHE A 170 -6.39 -2.31 3.41
N SER A 171 -5.81 -1.36 2.67
CA SER A 171 -5.05 -0.24 3.22
C SER A 171 -5.97 0.72 3.99
N GLN A 172 -5.37 1.71 4.65
CA GLN A 172 -6.14 2.81 5.25
C GLN A 172 -6.91 3.58 4.17
N GLN A 173 -6.28 3.90 3.04
CA GLN A 173 -6.90 4.66 1.97
C GLN A 173 -8.05 3.88 1.32
N ASP A 174 -7.93 2.56 1.15
CA ASP A 174 -9.03 1.70 0.65
C ASP A 174 -10.24 1.76 1.57
N SER A 175 -9.99 1.77 2.89
CA SER A 175 -11.06 1.85 3.89
C SER A 175 -11.75 3.21 3.90
N GLU A 176 -11.02 4.29 3.63
CA GLU A 176 -11.58 5.64 3.48
C GLU A 176 -12.40 5.75 2.20
N ASP A 177 -11.87 5.26 1.08
CA ASP A 177 -12.53 5.32 -0.22
C ASP A 177 -13.78 4.48 -0.26
N LEU A 178 -13.75 3.29 0.35
CA LEU A 178 -14.93 2.47 0.55
C LEU A 178 -16.04 3.27 1.26
N ARG A 179 -15.73 4.06 2.29
CA ARG A 179 -16.76 4.85 2.99
C ARG A 179 -17.32 5.96 2.10
N VAL A 180 -16.46 6.63 1.33
CA VAL A 180 -16.87 7.69 0.41
C VAL A 180 -17.76 7.13 -0.71
N LEU A 181 -17.40 5.96 -1.26
CA LEU A 181 -18.18 5.29 -2.30
C LEU A 181 -19.51 4.76 -1.75
N VAL A 182 -19.52 4.10 -0.59
CA VAL A 182 -20.75 3.64 0.08
C VAL A 182 -21.67 4.83 0.41
N GLU A 183 -21.12 5.98 0.78
CA GLU A 183 -21.87 7.22 0.95
C GLU A 183 -22.48 7.71 -0.37
N ALA A 184 -21.70 7.71 -1.46
CA ALA A 184 -22.15 8.19 -2.76
C ALA A 184 -23.23 7.30 -3.39
N PHE A 185 -23.10 5.97 -3.27
CA PHE A 185 -24.04 5.00 -3.83
C PHE A 185 -25.24 4.69 -2.92
N GLY A 186 -25.16 4.98 -1.62
CA GLY A 186 -26.27 4.78 -0.69
C GLY A 186 -26.79 3.34 -0.71
N SER A 187 -28.11 3.16 -0.83
CA SER A 187 -28.77 1.85 -0.85
C SER A 187 -28.37 0.96 -2.03
N ASP A 188 -27.97 1.55 -3.17
CA ASP A 188 -27.56 0.79 -4.36
C ASP A 188 -26.34 -0.08 -4.06
N THR A 189 -25.51 0.33 -3.10
CA THR A 189 -24.39 -0.44 -2.54
C THR A 189 -24.78 -1.87 -2.17
N LEU A 190 -26.00 -2.12 -1.67
CA LEU A 190 -26.43 -3.45 -1.23
C LEU A 190 -26.43 -4.47 -2.39
N THR A 191 -26.68 -4.01 -3.61
CA THR A 191 -26.63 -4.85 -4.84
C THR A 191 -25.21 -5.05 -5.38
N MET A 192 -24.24 -4.35 -4.79
CA MET A 192 -22.84 -4.36 -5.20
C MET A 192 -21.96 -5.27 -4.34
N ILE A 193 -22.49 -5.74 -3.20
CA ILE A 193 -21.79 -6.66 -2.31
C ILE A 193 -21.75 -8.04 -2.97
N PRO A 194 -20.58 -8.68 -3.08
CA PRO A 194 -20.50 -10.03 -3.61
C PRO A 194 -21.07 -11.05 -2.65
N ASP A 195 -21.65 -12.13 -3.20
CA ASP A 195 -22.23 -13.24 -2.43
C ASP A 195 -21.27 -13.82 -1.39
N SER A 196 -19.96 -13.79 -1.69
CA SER A 196 -18.91 -14.24 -0.79
C SER A 196 -17.73 -13.27 -0.77
N VAL A 197 -17.56 -12.57 0.35
CA VAL A 197 -16.34 -11.80 0.63
C VAL A 197 -15.28 -12.70 1.25
N THR A 198 -14.23 -12.99 0.48
CA THR A 198 -13.14 -13.91 0.87
C THR A 198 -12.29 -13.39 2.02
N ASN A 199 -11.92 -12.10 2.00
CA ASN A 199 -11.11 -11.49 3.05
C ASN A 199 -11.96 -11.10 4.26
N ARG A 200 -11.75 -11.81 5.38
CA ARG A 200 -12.53 -11.63 6.63
C ARG A 200 -12.42 -10.23 7.24
N GLU A 201 -11.32 -9.52 7.00
CA GLU A 201 -11.13 -8.17 7.52
C GLU A 201 -11.82 -7.12 6.64
N ASN A 202 -11.75 -7.28 5.32
CA ASN A 202 -12.47 -6.43 4.37
C ASN A 202 -13.97 -6.56 4.59
N LYS A 203 -14.46 -7.80 4.76
CA LYS A 203 -15.85 -8.08 5.14
C LYS A 203 -16.31 -7.26 6.33
N ALA A 204 -15.53 -7.25 7.42
CA ALA A 204 -15.86 -6.47 8.61
C ALA A 204 -15.91 -4.96 8.34
N ARG A 205 -15.00 -4.44 7.49
CA ARG A 205 -14.97 -3.02 7.11
C ARG A 205 -16.15 -2.62 6.20
N ILE A 206 -16.52 -3.48 5.24
CA ILE A 206 -17.69 -3.30 4.38
C ILE A 206 -18.96 -3.22 5.23
N LEU A 207 -19.18 -4.21 6.10
CA LEU A 207 -20.34 -4.22 7.00
C LEU A 207 -20.37 -3.02 7.96
N ALA A 208 -19.20 -2.55 8.43
CA ALA A 208 -19.11 -1.33 9.25
C ALA A 208 -19.38 -0.05 8.44
N ALA A 209 -19.01 0.01 7.16
CA ALA A 209 -19.33 1.11 6.27
C ALA A 209 -20.85 1.18 6.02
N LEU A 210 -21.52 0.04 5.76
CA LEU A 210 -22.98 -0.03 5.64
C LEU A 210 -23.70 0.46 6.91
N ARG A 211 -23.19 0.05 8.08
CA ARG A 211 -23.71 0.53 9.36
C ARG A 211 -23.67 2.05 9.48
N SER A 212 -22.62 2.71 8.99
CA SER A 212 -22.49 4.17 9.07
C SER A 212 -23.56 4.92 8.27
N ARG A 213 -24.29 4.22 7.39
CA ARG A 213 -25.41 4.72 6.59
C ARG A 213 -26.74 4.07 6.96
N ASP A 214 -26.81 3.41 8.11
CA ASP A 214 -27.99 2.66 8.58
C ASP A 214 -28.48 1.59 7.57
N LEU A 215 -27.58 1.05 6.73
CA LEU A 215 -27.88 0.02 5.72
C LEU A 215 -27.62 -1.42 6.22
N LEU A 216 -27.10 -1.59 7.44
CA LEU A 216 -26.80 -2.91 8.00
C LEU A 216 -28.06 -3.55 8.62
N SER A 217 -28.43 -4.76 8.16
CA SER A 217 -29.61 -5.50 8.62
C SER A 217 -29.28 -6.94 9.07
N GLU A 218 -30.23 -7.63 9.74
CA GLU A 218 -30.05 -9.05 10.12
C GLU A 218 -29.83 -9.95 8.90
N GLU A 219 -30.48 -9.64 7.78
CA GLU A 219 -30.37 -10.38 6.53
C GLU A 219 -29.01 -10.21 5.86
N VAL A 220 -28.48 -8.98 5.82
CA VAL A 220 -27.12 -8.74 5.32
C VAL A 220 -26.09 -9.49 6.17
N LEU A 221 -26.27 -9.52 7.50
CA LEU A 221 -25.37 -10.25 8.39
C LEU A 221 -25.46 -11.77 8.21
N SER A 222 -26.66 -12.34 8.07
CA SER A 222 -26.82 -13.78 7.92
C SER A 222 -26.20 -14.31 6.63
N GLN A 223 -26.21 -13.51 5.56
CA GLN A 223 -25.55 -13.84 4.29
C GLN A 223 -24.02 -13.82 4.39
N HIS A 224 -23.44 -12.87 5.14
CA HIS A 224 -22.00 -12.61 5.07
C HIS A 224 -21.19 -13.15 6.25
N ILE A 225 -21.76 -13.28 7.45
CA ILE A 225 -21.08 -13.80 8.63
C ILE A 225 -21.00 -15.34 8.53
N ASN A 226 -19.78 -15.88 8.45
CA ASN A 226 -19.60 -17.35 8.40
C ASN A 226 -18.85 -17.91 9.60
N THR A 227 -18.40 -17.06 10.53
CA THR A 227 -17.72 -17.49 11.75
C THR A 227 -18.03 -16.52 12.90
N VAL A 228 -17.87 -17.01 14.13
CA VAL A 228 -17.98 -16.16 15.33
C VAL A 228 -16.86 -15.11 15.38
N THR A 229 -15.71 -15.39 14.75
CA THR A 229 -14.62 -14.40 14.63
C THR A 229 -14.99 -13.25 13.70
N ASP A 230 -15.84 -13.46 12.69
CA ASP A 230 -16.31 -12.36 11.84
C ASP A 230 -17.16 -11.35 12.63
N VAL A 231 -17.95 -11.84 13.60
CA VAL A 231 -18.70 -10.96 14.53
C VAL A 231 -17.73 -10.12 15.38
N LEU A 232 -16.65 -10.74 15.87
CA LEU A 232 -15.62 -10.02 16.64
C LEU A 232 -14.92 -8.95 15.79
N ARG A 233 -14.59 -9.27 14.53
CA ARG A 233 -13.99 -8.31 13.58
C ARG A 233 -14.94 -7.17 13.25
N LEU A 234 -16.21 -7.46 13.01
CA LEU A 234 -17.23 -6.45 12.76
C LEU A 234 -17.37 -5.51 13.95
N ALA A 235 -17.48 -6.03 15.17
CA ALA A 235 -17.54 -5.21 16.37
C ALA A 235 -16.29 -4.32 16.55
N ALA A 236 -15.11 -4.83 16.17
CA ALA A 236 -13.88 -4.06 16.16
C ALA A 236 -13.93 -2.92 15.13
N ALA A 237 -14.33 -3.21 13.89
CA ALA A 237 -14.46 -2.23 12.82
C ALA A 237 -15.51 -1.14 13.15
N MET A 238 -16.67 -1.53 13.69
CA MET A 238 -17.71 -0.59 14.17
C MET A 238 -17.22 0.37 15.25
N SER A 239 -16.21 -0.06 16.02
CA SER A 239 -15.61 0.75 17.09
C SER A 239 -14.43 1.61 16.60
N GLY A 240 -14.13 1.61 15.31
CA GLY A 240 -12.96 2.26 14.72
C GLY A 240 -11.63 1.55 15.04
N GLY A 241 -11.68 0.29 15.48
CA GLY A 241 -10.51 -0.51 15.85
C GLY A 241 -9.95 -1.36 14.71
N ASP A 242 -8.87 -2.09 15.00
CA ASP A 242 -8.18 -2.98 14.06
C ASP A 242 -8.99 -4.28 13.80
N ALA A 243 -9.60 -4.36 12.62
CA ALA A 243 -10.36 -5.52 12.15
C ALA A 243 -9.51 -6.78 11.93
N SER A 244 -8.17 -6.67 11.90
CA SER A 244 -7.29 -7.85 11.87
C SER A 244 -7.16 -8.55 13.22
N LEU A 245 -7.58 -7.86 14.29
CA LEU A 245 -7.42 -8.31 15.67
C LEU A 245 -5.94 -8.50 16.06
N ALA A 246 -5.01 -7.80 15.39
CA ALA A 246 -3.60 -7.82 15.78
C ALA A 246 -3.37 -6.94 17.02
N GLU A 247 -4.00 -5.77 17.07
CA GLU A 247 -3.91 -4.83 18.19
C GLU A 247 -5.13 -4.94 19.12
N PRO A 248 -5.00 -4.71 20.44
CA PRO A 248 -6.14 -4.71 21.36
C PRO A 248 -7.24 -3.75 20.91
N VAL A 249 -8.51 -4.14 21.08
CA VAL A 249 -9.67 -3.36 20.61
C VAL A 249 -10.41 -2.77 21.80
N LYS A 250 -10.62 -1.45 21.77
CA LYS A 250 -11.51 -0.76 22.70
C LYS A 250 -12.92 -0.68 22.09
N PHE A 251 -13.79 -1.63 22.46
CA PHE A 251 -15.16 -1.67 21.94
C PHE A 251 -15.99 -0.48 22.42
N GLN A 252 -16.67 0.17 21.48
CA GLN A 252 -17.63 1.24 21.75
C GLN A 252 -18.98 0.67 22.25
N ALA A 253 -19.89 1.55 22.66
CA ALA A 253 -21.24 1.15 23.02
C ALA A 253 -21.99 0.62 21.79
N ILE A 254 -22.66 -0.53 21.94
CA ILE A 254 -23.46 -1.18 20.90
C ILE A 254 -24.94 -0.97 21.21
N ARG A 255 -25.72 -0.47 20.24
CA ARG A 255 -27.16 -0.21 20.39
C ARG A 255 -27.92 -1.52 20.58
N ARG A 256 -29.04 -1.51 21.33
CA ARG A 256 -29.82 -2.74 21.58
C ARG A 256 -30.22 -3.52 20.31
N PRO A 257 -30.65 -2.88 19.20
CA PRO A 257 -30.90 -3.59 17.95
C PRO A 257 -29.65 -4.29 17.41
N GLU A 258 -28.51 -3.60 17.36
CA GLU A 258 -27.22 -4.15 16.91
C GLU A 258 -26.75 -5.32 17.79
N ARG A 259 -26.98 -5.27 19.12
CA ARG A 259 -26.68 -6.40 20.01
C ARG A 259 -27.43 -7.65 19.59
N ARG A 260 -28.74 -7.53 19.32
CA ARG A 260 -29.58 -8.66 18.88
C ARG A 260 -29.11 -9.21 17.56
N MET A 261 -28.79 -8.34 16.60
CA MET A 261 -28.24 -8.72 15.29
C MET A 261 -26.95 -9.53 15.43
N LEU A 262 -25.98 -9.02 16.20
CA LEU A 262 -24.68 -9.68 16.41
C LEU A 262 -24.84 -11.00 17.18
N LEU A 263 -25.67 -11.04 18.23
CA LEU A 263 -25.92 -12.26 18.98
C LEU A 263 -26.65 -13.32 18.14
N SER A 264 -27.59 -12.92 17.30
CA SER A 264 -28.26 -13.80 16.34
C SER A 264 -27.26 -14.42 15.36
N ALA A 265 -26.37 -13.59 14.80
CA ALA A 265 -25.33 -14.06 13.88
C ALA A 265 -24.34 -15.04 14.55
N MET A 266 -24.03 -14.85 15.84
CA MET A 266 -23.22 -15.79 16.62
C MET A 266 -23.96 -17.11 16.90
N GLU A 267 -25.24 -17.05 17.28
CA GLU A 267 -26.06 -18.21 17.64
C GLU A 267 -26.21 -19.20 16.47
N ALA A 268 -26.15 -18.70 15.23
CA ALA A 268 -26.21 -19.50 14.02
C ALA A 268 -24.93 -20.33 13.74
N GLN A 269 -23.80 -20.07 14.42
CA GLN A 269 -22.52 -20.69 14.10
C GLN A 269 -22.32 -22.05 14.82
N ALA A 270 -21.61 -22.99 14.17
CA ALA A 270 -21.37 -24.33 14.73
C ALA A 270 -20.26 -24.37 15.79
N THR A 271 -19.13 -23.66 15.55
CA THR A 271 -17.86 -23.78 16.30
C THR A 271 -17.64 -22.66 17.32
N LEU A 272 -18.66 -22.29 18.10
CA LEU A 272 -18.63 -21.16 19.03
C LEU A 272 -17.45 -21.19 20.03
N ALA A 273 -17.31 -22.26 20.80
CA ALA A 273 -16.33 -22.31 21.88
C ALA A 273 -14.87 -22.35 21.38
N GLU A 274 -14.57 -23.15 20.35
CA GLU A 274 -13.21 -23.26 19.77
C GLU A 274 -12.72 -21.91 19.24
N ASP A 275 -13.55 -21.24 18.42
CA ASP A 275 -13.20 -19.96 17.80
C ASP A 275 -13.03 -18.86 18.85
N MET A 276 -13.89 -18.86 19.88
CA MET A 276 -13.83 -17.83 20.91
C MET A 276 -12.62 -17.96 21.83
N ILE A 277 -12.14 -19.19 22.11
CA ILE A 277 -10.97 -19.41 22.96
C ILE A 277 -9.71 -18.80 22.33
N ARG A 278 -9.57 -18.86 21.00
CA ARG A 278 -8.44 -18.26 20.29
C ARG A 278 -8.29 -16.75 20.55
N HIS A 279 -9.39 -16.07 20.84
CA HIS A 279 -9.43 -14.64 21.15
C HIS A 279 -10.11 -14.36 22.51
N LYS A 280 -9.92 -15.27 23.49
CA LYS A 280 -10.62 -15.30 24.78
C LYS A 280 -10.82 -13.93 25.43
N GLU A 281 -9.72 -13.19 25.66
CA GLU A 281 -9.79 -11.89 26.34
C GLU A 281 -10.55 -10.83 25.53
N ARG A 282 -10.47 -10.87 24.20
CA ARG A 282 -11.23 -9.96 23.33
C ARG A 282 -12.71 -10.26 23.38
N TYR A 283 -13.09 -11.54 23.41
CA TYR A 283 -14.49 -11.92 23.58
C TYR A 283 -15.02 -11.54 24.96
N LYS A 284 -14.25 -11.70 26.04
CA LYS A 284 -14.66 -11.21 27.38
C LYS A 284 -15.02 -9.72 27.32
N ARG A 285 -14.17 -8.88 26.70
CA ARG A 285 -14.44 -7.45 26.50
C ARG A 285 -15.63 -7.15 25.61
N LEU A 286 -15.83 -7.91 24.52
CA LEU A 286 -17.00 -7.76 23.66
C LEU A 286 -18.29 -8.15 24.40
N GLY A 287 -18.24 -9.20 25.23
CA GLY A 287 -19.36 -9.66 26.05
C GLY A 287 -19.86 -8.61 27.04
N GLU A 288 -18.98 -7.74 27.55
CA GLU A 288 -19.35 -6.57 28.35
C GLU A 288 -20.21 -5.56 27.57
N LYS A 289 -20.13 -5.53 26.23
CA LYS A 289 -20.91 -4.62 25.37
C LYS A 289 -22.14 -5.29 24.75
N LEU A 290 -22.09 -6.60 24.51
CA LEU A 290 -23.21 -7.37 23.96
C LEU A 290 -24.26 -7.74 25.02
N HIS A 291 -23.86 -7.88 26.28
CA HIS A 291 -24.73 -8.32 27.38
C HIS A 291 -25.51 -9.61 27.06
N PRO A 292 -24.82 -10.73 26.72
CA PRO A 292 -25.49 -11.97 26.30
C PRO A 292 -26.47 -12.53 27.36
N GLY A 293 -26.24 -12.25 28.65
CA GLY A 293 -27.13 -12.67 29.73
C GLY A 293 -28.54 -12.09 29.65
N GLU A 294 -28.71 -10.86 29.12
CA GLU A 294 -30.03 -10.25 28.89
C GLU A 294 -30.86 -11.06 27.88
N TYR A 295 -30.20 -11.79 26.99
CA TYR A 295 -30.82 -12.52 25.88
C TYR A 295 -30.67 -14.05 25.99
N ARG A 296 -30.34 -14.57 27.18
CA ARG A 296 -30.06 -16.01 27.40
C ARG A 296 -31.17 -16.96 26.91
N LYS A 297 -32.44 -16.52 26.94
CA LYS A 297 -33.58 -17.32 26.45
C LYS A 297 -33.63 -17.38 24.93
N ARG A 298 -33.14 -16.34 24.25
CA ARG A 298 -33.17 -16.20 22.79
C ARG A 298 -31.89 -16.72 22.13
N TYR A 299 -30.75 -16.59 22.79
CA TYR A 299 -29.44 -17.03 22.30
C TYR A 299 -28.71 -17.89 23.37
N PRO A 300 -29.24 -19.08 23.69
CA PRO A 300 -28.70 -19.93 24.75
C PRO A 300 -27.28 -20.43 24.47
N ARG A 301 -26.95 -20.82 23.23
CA ARG A 301 -25.63 -21.37 22.89
C ARG A 301 -24.54 -20.31 23.02
N VAL A 302 -24.82 -19.09 22.58
CA VAL A 302 -23.91 -17.95 22.74
C VAL A 302 -23.69 -17.64 24.21
N TYR A 303 -24.75 -17.62 25.02
CA TYR A 303 -24.64 -17.39 26.46
C TYR A 303 -23.75 -18.44 27.13
N GLU A 304 -23.96 -19.73 26.82
CA GLU A 304 -23.14 -20.83 27.34
C GLU A 304 -21.67 -20.72 26.91
N ALA A 305 -21.40 -20.33 25.66
CA ALA A 305 -20.04 -20.11 25.18
C ALA A 305 -19.33 -18.98 25.94
N PHE A 306 -20.01 -17.86 26.21
CA PHE A 306 -19.47 -16.79 27.04
C PHE A 306 -19.24 -17.22 28.50
N GLU A 307 -20.12 -18.04 29.06
CA GLU A 307 -19.92 -18.62 30.40
C GLU A 307 -18.71 -19.56 30.45
N ALA A 308 -18.54 -20.41 29.44
CA ALA A 308 -17.39 -21.31 29.35
C ALA A 308 -16.05 -20.54 29.26
N LEU A 309 -16.01 -19.43 28.52
CA LEU A 309 -14.83 -18.55 28.41
C LEU A 309 -14.48 -17.84 29.72
N ARG A 310 -15.48 -17.53 30.55
CA ARG A 310 -15.27 -16.92 31.87
C ARG A 310 -14.75 -17.93 32.90
N LYS A 311 -15.08 -19.22 32.73
CA LYS A 311 -14.74 -20.33 33.63
C LYS A 311 -13.46 -21.09 33.23
N ASP A 312 -12.70 -20.62 32.25
CA ASP A 312 -11.38 -21.12 31.86
C ASP A 312 -11.28 -22.64 31.58
N ARG A 313 -12.31 -23.21 30.92
CA ARG A 313 -12.30 -24.63 30.54
C ARG A 313 -11.23 -24.92 29.47
N VAL A 314 -10.51 -26.04 29.64
CA VAL A 314 -9.52 -26.54 28.66
C VAL A 314 -10.24 -27.19 27.47
N VAL A 315 -9.92 -26.75 26.26
CA VAL A 315 -10.46 -27.31 25.01
C VAL A 315 -9.29 -27.78 24.14
N GLU A 316 -9.40 -28.98 23.57
CA GLU A 316 -8.43 -29.51 22.63
C GLU A 316 -8.55 -28.80 21.27
N THR A 317 -7.45 -28.24 20.76
CA THR A 317 -7.45 -27.45 19.51
C THR A 317 -6.73 -28.16 18.37
N PHE A 318 -7.10 -27.83 17.14
CA PHE A 318 -6.39 -28.28 15.94
C PHE A 318 -4.89 -27.97 15.99
N ASP A 319 -4.53 -26.75 16.40
CA ASP A 319 -3.13 -26.29 16.43
C ASP A 319 -2.31 -27.15 17.42
N ARG A 320 -2.90 -27.55 18.56
CA ARG A 320 -2.25 -28.47 19.51
C ARG A 320 -1.99 -29.85 18.91
N LYS A 321 -2.98 -30.43 18.21
CA LYS A 321 -2.82 -31.72 17.53
C LYS A 321 -1.74 -31.67 16.45
N LEU A 322 -1.72 -30.58 15.67
CA LEU A 322 -0.73 -30.37 14.62
C LEU A 322 0.70 -30.34 15.17
N GLU A 323 0.95 -29.54 16.21
CA GLU A 323 2.29 -29.42 16.80
C GLU A 323 2.75 -30.73 17.46
N MET A 324 1.85 -31.49 18.09
CA MET A 324 2.18 -32.81 18.63
C MET A 324 2.63 -33.79 17.53
N LEU A 325 1.92 -33.83 16.40
CA LEU A 325 2.28 -34.70 15.28
C LEU A 325 3.56 -34.26 14.57
N LEU A 326 3.82 -32.93 14.49
CA LEU A 326 5.06 -32.39 13.94
C LEU A 326 6.28 -32.82 14.77
N LEU A 327 6.17 -32.79 16.10
CA LEU A 327 7.22 -33.25 17.01
C LEU A 327 7.45 -34.76 16.94
N ALA A 328 6.38 -35.53 16.70
CA ALA A 328 6.45 -36.98 16.55
C ALA A 328 7.03 -37.44 15.20
N GLY A 329 7.09 -36.55 14.19
CA GLY A 329 7.53 -36.91 12.84
C GLY A 329 6.57 -37.83 12.07
N ASP A 330 5.32 -37.94 12.51
CA ASP A 330 4.31 -38.82 11.90
C ASP A 330 3.69 -38.14 10.66
N ILE A 331 4.33 -38.33 9.50
CA ILE A 331 3.93 -37.72 8.23
C ILE A 331 2.53 -38.17 7.79
N ASP A 332 2.16 -39.43 7.96
CA ASP A 332 0.87 -39.96 7.51
C ASP A 332 -0.28 -39.34 8.29
N SER A 333 -0.15 -39.26 9.63
CA SER A 333 -1.13 -38.58 10.48
C SER A 333 -1.17 -37.07 10.22
N LEU A 334 -0.03 -36.43 9.95
CA LEU A 334 0.04 -35.00 9.59
C LEU A 334 -0.71 -34.71 8.29
N VAL A 335 -0.45 -35.49 7.24
CA VAL A 335 -1.13 -35.36 5.94
C VAL A 335 -2.64 -35.56 6.12
N LYS A 336 -3.06 -36.59 6.86
CA LYS A 336 -4.48 -36.85 7.15
C LYS A 336 -5.15 -35.67 7.88
N LEU A 337 -4.50 -35.08 8.87
CA LEU A 337 -4.99 -33.92 9.61
C LEU A 337 -5.07 -32.67 8.70
N LEU A 338 -4.03 -32.42 7.90
CA LEU A 338 -3.89 -31.23 7.07
C LEU A 338 -4.80 -31.23 5.83
N LYS A 339 -5.22 -32.40 5.32
CA LYS A 339 -6.27 -32.50 4.28
C LYS A 339 -7.60 -31.86 4.72
N GLY A 340 -7.85 -31.77 6.03
CA GLY A 340 -9.00 -31.06 6.60
C GLY A 340 -8.87 -29.54 6.62
N ARG A 341 -7.65 -28.99 6.51
CA ARG A 341 -7.37 -27.55 6.45
C ARG A 341 -6.35 -27.23 5.33
N PRO A 342 -6.75 -27.26 4.04
CA PRO A 342 -5.84 -27.15 2.90
C PRO A 342 -4.95 -25.89 2.90
N GLY A 343 -5.47 -24.75 3.38
CA GLY A 343 -4.67 -23.52 3.51
C GLY A 343 -3.56 -23.62 4.57
N VAL A 344 -3.72 -24.45 5.61
CA VAL A 344 -2.65 -24.72 6.58
C VAL A 344 -1.64 -25.69 5.97
N PHE A 345 -2.11 -26.71 5.25
CA PHE A 345 -1.27 -27.64 4.51
C PHE A 345 -0.33 -26.88 3.56
N ALA A 346 -0.90 -26.05 2.68
CA ALA A 346 -0.20 -25.20 1.73
C ALA A 346 0.94 -24.38 2.39
N ARG A 347 0.70 -23.73 3.53
CA ARG A 347 1.70 -22.94 4.26
C ARG A 347 2.79 -23.75 4.95
N ARG A 348 2.58 -25.05 5.13
CA ARG A 348 3.52 -25.99 5.77
C ARG A 348 4.20 -26.93 4.75
N LEU A 349 3.87 -26.81 3.46
CA LEU A 349 4.26 -27.76 2.43
C LEU A 349 5.79 -27.96 2.35
N ASP A 350 6.57 -26.87 2.30
CA ASP A 350 8.05 -26.95 2.31
C ASP A 350 8.58 -27.71 3.54
N GLN A 351 8.04 -27.42 4.72
CA GLN A 351 8.44 -28.11 5.95
C GLN A 351 8.13 -29.60 5.88
N LEU A 352 6.95 -29.97 5.36
CA LEU A 352 6.53 -31.37 5.24
C LEU A 352 7.36 -32.14 4.23
N LEU A 353 7.68 -31.53 3.07
CA LEU A 353 8.54 -32.15 2.06
C LEU A 353 9.94 -32.41 2.63
N ARG A 354 10.49 -31.46 3.40
CA ARG A 354 11.78 -31.65 4.07
C ARG A 354 11.75 -32.73 5.15
N LEU A 355 10.67 -32.81 5.93
CA LEU A 355 10.52 -33.84 6.96
C LEU A 355 10.29 -35.24 6.36
N ALA A 356 9.63 -35.32 5.21
CA ALA A 356 9.33 -36.59 4.55
C ALA A 356 10.55 -37.23 3.87
N GLY A 357 11.59 -36.45 3.53
CA GLY A 357 12.78 -36.95 2.84
C GLY A 357 12.39 -37.67 1.54
N ASP A 358 12.75 -38.95 1.42
CA ASP A 358 12.40 -39.81 0.28
C ASP A 358 10.88 -39.97 0.07
N GLY A 359 10.06 -39.68 1.08
CA GLY A 359 8.60 -39.66 1.01
C GLY A 359 7.98 -38.38 0.44
N ALA A 360 8.79 -37.41 -0.02
CA ALA A 360 8.31 -36.10 -0.48
C ALA A 360 7.22 -36.18 -1.57
N ASP A 361 7.33 -37.13 -2.51
CA ASP A 361 6.35 -37.31 -3.58
C ASP A 361 4.95 -37.63 -3.03
N ARG A 362 4.86 -38.45 -1.98
CA ARG A 362 3.58 -38.79 -1.33
C ARG A 362 2.91 -37.56 -0.73
N VAL A 363 3.70 -36.66 -0.12
CA VAL A 363 3.21 -35.38 0.40
C VAL A 363 2.72 -34.49 -0.75
N GLY A 364 3.45 -34.46 -1.87
CA GLY A 364 3.06 -33.73 -3.08
C GLY A 364 1.74 -34.22 -3.68
N PHE A 365 1.56 -35.53 -3.84
CA PHE A 365 0.30 -36.12 -4.30
C PHE A 365 -0.85 -35.85 -3.33
N ALA A 366 -0.62 -35.99 -2.03
CA ALA A 366 -1.63 -35.67 -1.03
C ALA A 366 -2.03 -34.19 -1.01
N PHE A 367 -1.11 -33.30 -1.37
CA PHE A 367 -1.40 -31.88 -1.56
C PHE A 367 -2.21 -31.65 -2.84
N LYS A 368 -1.88 -32.33 -3.95
CA LYS A 368 -2.67 -32.31 -5.20
C LYS A 368 -4.15 -32.65 -4.95
N ASP A 369 -4.43 -33.65 -4.11
CA ASP A 369 -5.81 -34.05 -3.75
C ASP A 369 -6.67 -32.92 -3.14
N VAL A 370 -6.04 -31.88 -2.56
CA VAL A 370 -6.75 -30.80 -1.87
C VAL A 370 -6.52 -29.42 -2.50
N ILE A 371 -5.82 -29.37 -3.63
CA ILE A 371 -5.32 -28.14 -4.25
C ILE A 371 -6.46 -27.21 -4.68
N ASP A 372 -7.58 -27.77 -5.15
CA ASP A 372 -8.76 -27.02 -5.60
C ASP A 372 -9.38 -26.18 -4.46
N ARG A 373 -9.12 -26.55 -3.19
CA ARG A 373 -9.59 -25.80 -2.00
C ARG A 373 -8.56 -24.81 -1.46
N VAL A 374 -7.39 -24.69 -2.10
CA VAL A 374 -6.36 -23.72 -1.74
C VAL A 374 -6.63 -22.39 -2.45
N PRO A 375 -6.61 -21.25 -1.73
CA PRO A 375 -6.86 -19.94 -2.35
C PRO A 375 -5.83 -19.58 -3.43
N THR A 376 -6.27 -18.93 -4.50
CA THR A 376 -5.45 -18.50 -5.65
C THR A 376 -4.18 -17.76 -5.24
N PRO A 377 -4.22 -16.75 -4.33
CA PRO A 377 -3.01 -16.02 -3.94
C PRO A 377 -1.95 -16.93 -3.31
N LEU A 378 -2.38 -17.98 -2.61
CA LEU A 378 -1.47 -18.93 -1.97
C LEU A 378 -0.87 -19.91 -2.98
N LEU A 379 -1.63 -20.33 -4.00
CA LEU A 379 -1.12 -21.16 -5.10
C LEU A 379 -0.05 -20.41 -5.91
N ILE A 380 -0.28 -19.13 -6.23
CA ILE A 380 0.72 -18.29 -6.93
C ILE A 380 2.02 -18.19 -6.11
N GLN A 381 1.92 -17.94 -4.80
CA GLN A 381 3.09 -17.85 -3.92
C GLN A 381 3.84 -19.19 -3.80
N ILE A 382 3.12 -20.31 -3.74
CA ILE A 382 3.71 -21.64 -3.64
C ILE A 382 4.40 -22.02 -4.93
N GLY A 383 3.73 -21.87 -6.09
CA GLY A 383 4.34 -22.14 -7.39
C GLY A 383 5.65 -21.37 -7.57
N HIS A 384 5.61 -20.06 -7.30
CA HIS A 384 6.81 -19.22 -7.35
C HIS A 384 7.90 -19.66 -6.37
N HIS A 385 7.53 -19.97 -5.12
CA HIS A 385 8.48 -20.44 -4.11
C HIS A 385 9.20 -21.70 -4.58
N PHE A 386 8.48 -22.70 -5.09
CA PHE A 386 9.08 -23.98 -5.52
C PHE A 386 9.87 -23.87 -6.82
N ALA A 387 9.46 -23.01 -7.76
CA ALA A 387 10.24 -22.70 -8.97
C ALA A 387 11.63 -22.12 -8.64
N HIS A 388 11.71 -21.30 -7.59
CA HIS A 388 12.95 -20.61 -7.20
C HIS A 388 13.61 -21.21 -5.95
N ARG A 389 13.09 -22.32 -5.42
CA ARG A 389 13.51 -22.87 -4.11
C ARG A 389 14.96 -23.37 -4.09
N ARG A 390 15.47 -23.75 -5.26
CA ARG A 390 16.82 -24.28 -5.47
C ARG A 390 17.84 -23.19 -5.80
N GLU A 391 17.40 -21.95 -6.04
CA GLU A 391 18.32 -20.84 -6.25
C GLU A 391 19.14 -20.59 -4.98
N HIS A 392 20.44 -20.38 -5.16
CA HIS A 392 21.30 -20.05 -4.04
C HIS A 392 20.95 -18.65 -3.52
N ARG A 393 20.45 -18.59 -2.29
CA ARG A 393 20.20 -17.32 -1.58
C ARG A 393 20.89 -17.37 -0.23
N PRO A 394 21.82 -16.45 0.07
CA PRO A 394 22.57 -16.47 1.32
C PRO A 394 21.67 -16.20 2.54
N PHE A 395 20.56 -15.48 2.33
CA PHE A 395 19.66 -15.06 3.40
C PHE A 395 18.19 -15.39 3.12
N ARG A 396 17.42 -15.56 4.20
CA ARG A 396 15.96 -15.64 4.20
C ARG A 396 15.38 -14.49 5.00
N VAL A 397 14.30 -13.92 4.48
CA VAL A 397 13.62 -12.78 5.07
C VAL A 397 12.25 -13.24 5.58
N PHE A 398 12.04 -13.14 6.88
CA PHE A 398 10.78 -13.46 7.54
C PHE A 398 10.01 -12.17 7.82
N LEU A 399 8.74 -12.12 7.43
CA LEU A 399 7.85 -10.97 7.64
C LEU A 399 6.70 -11.34 8.60
N PRO A 400 6.89 -11.23 9.93
CA PRO A 400 5.87 -11.62 10.89
C PRO A 400 4.54 -10.89 10.67
N LYS A 401 3.47 -11.64 10.38
CA LYS A 401 2.13 -11.11 10.02
C LYS A 401 2.16 -10.13 8.83
N GLY A 402 3.10 -10.30 7.90
CA GLY A 402 3.30 -9.37 6.77
C GLY A 402 3.83 -8.01 7.19
N ASN A 403 4.19 -7.83 8.47
CA ASN A 403 4.72 -6.59 8.99
C ASN A 403 6.24 -6.55 8.80
N MET A 404 6.67 -5.77 7.82
CA MET A 404 8.07 -5.62 7.47
C MET A 404 8.88 -4.84 8.52
N THR A 405 8.21 -4.10 9.43
CA THR A 405 8.87 -3.46 10.59
C THR A 405 9.51 -4.48 11.54
N ARG A 406 9.01 -5.73 11.49
CA ARG A 406 9.50 -6.88 12.26
C ARG A 406 10.25 -7.86 11.37
N ALA A 407 10.69 -7.43 10.20
CA ALA A 407 11.43 -8.29 9.29
C ALA A 407 12.65 -8.86 10.03
N GLN A 408 12.81 -10.17 9.95
CA GLN A 408 13.97 -10.86 10.49
C GLN A 408 14.72 -11.47 9.32
N VAL A 409 16.01 -11.17 9.22
CA VAL A 409 16.89 -11.78 8.24
C VAL A 409 17.68 -12.87 8.97
N ALA A 410 17.70 -14.07 8.40
CA ALA A 410 18.53 -15.16 8.89
C ALA A 410 19.29 -15.79 7.74
N GLU A 411 20.47 -16.32 8.04
CA GLU A 411 21.23 -17.15 7.11
C GLU A 411 20.37 -18.31 6.60
N ASN A 412 20.47 -18.58 5.29
CA ASN A 412 19.69 -19.64 4.68
C ASN A 412 20.35 -21.01 4.90
N LYS A 413 19.97 -21.67 6.00
CA LYS A 413 20.43 -23.03 6.36
C LYS A 413 19.42 -24.12 6.03
N LEU A 414 18.50 -23.87 5.12
CA LEU A 414 17.50 -24.88 4.77
C LEU A 414 18.17 -26.02 4.00
N PRO A 415 17.85 -27.29 4.33
CA PRO A 415 18.18 -28.41 3.47
C PRO A 415 17.65 -28.19 2.05
N GLU A 416 18.40 -28.71 1.08
CA GLU A 416 17.95 -28.76 -0.30
C GLU A 416 16.73 -29.69 -0.44
N LEU A 417 15.88 -29.37 -1.41
CA LEU A 417 14.79 -30.23 -1.84
C LEU A 417 15.15 -30.81 -3.20
N SER A 418 14.69 -32.02 -3.48
CA SER A 418 14.91 -32.65 -4.79
C SER A 418 14.24 -31.83 -5.90
N GLU A 419 14.90 -31.80 -7.06
CA GLU A 419 14.37 -31.12 -8.24
C GLU A 419 13.01 -31.68 -8.65
N THR A 420 12.84 -33.01 -8.59
CA THR A 420 11.57 -33.69 -8.87
C THR A 420 10.44 -33.20 -7.97
N ALA A 421 10.68 -33.03 -6.66
CA ALA A 421 9.66 -32.54 -5.74
C ALA A 421 9.30 -31.07 -6.03
N CYS A 422 10.29 -30.23 -6.31
CA CYS A 422 10.06 -28.83 -6.70
C CYS A 422 9.21 -28.73 -7.98
N LEU A 423 9.59 -29.45 -9.04
CA LEU A 423 8.88 -29.47 -10.32
C LEU A 423 7.47 -30.06 -10.19
N LEU A 424 7.28 -31.09 -9.36
CA LEU A 424 5.95 -31.64 -9.08
C LEU A 424 5.04 -30.58 -8.46
N ILE A 425 5.49 -29.88 -7.42
CA ILE A 425 4.67 -28.87 -6.74
C ILE A 425 4.40 -27.67 -7.64
N GLU A 426 5.42 -27.18 -8.35
CA GLU A 426 5.26 -26.11 -9.33
C GLU A 426 4.23 -26.47 -10.39
N GLY A 427 4.35 -27.66 -11.00
CA GLY A 427 3.46 -28.15 -12.04
C GLY A 427 2.01 -28.27 -11.58
N VAL A 428 1.75 -28.87 -10.40
CA VAL A 428 0.38 -28.99 -9.88
C VAL A 428 -0.22 -27.65 -9.51
N CYS A 429 0.57 -26.70 -8.98
CA CYS A 429 0.10 -25.34 -8.73
C CYS A 429 -0.28 -24.63 -10.03
N ARG A 430 0.55 -24.74 -11.07
CA ARG A 430 0.27 -24.16 -12.39
C ARG A 430 -0.98 -24.77 -13.02
N GLU A 431 -1.11 -26.10 -13.02
CA GLU A 431 -2.29 -26.82 -13.55
C GLU A 431 -3.58 -26.37 -12.85
N ALA A 432 -3.56 -26.28 -11.53
CA ALA A 432 -4.71 -25.82 -10.75
C ALA A 432 -5.08 -24.35 -11.03
N LEU A 433 -4.09 -23.48 -11.23
CA LEU A 433 -4.30 -22.07 -11.59
C LEU A 433 -4.90 -21.93 -12.98
N LEU A 434 -4.34 -22.63 -13.99
CA LEU A 434 -4.86 -22.62 -15.36
C LEU A 434 -6.31 -23.12 -15.41
N LYS A 435 -6.61 -24.25 -14.74
CA LYS A 435 -7.97 -24.78 -14.63
C LYS A 435 -8.93 -23.76 -14.03
N ARG A 436 -8.54 -23.10 -12.93
CA ARG A 436 -9.37 -22.09 -12.26
C ARG A 436 -9.59 -20.85 -13.11
N PHE A 437 -8.55 -20.36 -13.77
CA PHE A 437 -8.65 -19.15 -14.59
C PHE A 437 -9.43 -19.38 -15.89
N ALA A 438 -9.44 -20.60 -16.44
CA ALA A 438 -10.25 -20.95 -17.61
C ALA A 438 -11.77 -20.83 -17.36
N GLU A 439 -12.22 -20.84 -16.11
CA GLU A 439 -13.64 -20.66 -15.74
C GLU A 439 -14.08 -19.18 -15.73
N LEU A 440 -13.13 -18.24 -15.85
CA LEU A 440 -13.40 -16.80 -15.85
C LEU A 440 -13.74 -16.29 -17.27
N PRO A 441 -14.36 -15.09 -17.40
CA PRO A 441 -14.74 -14.55 -18.71
C PRO A 441 -13.56 -14.47 -19.69
N PRO A 442 -13.72 -14.78 -20.99
CA PRO A 442 -12.61 -14.74 -21.93
C PRO A 442 -12.00 -13.34 -22.05
N LEU A 443 -10.68 -13.27 -22.22
CA LEU A 443 -9.92 -12.03 -22.41
C LEU A 443 -9.64 -11.70 -23.89
N GLY A 444 -9.90 -12.62 -24.82
CA GLY A 444 -9.56 -12.43 -26.23
C GLY A 444 -8.06 -12.44 -26.48
N ALA A 445 -7.60 -11.62 -27.44
CA ALA A 445 -6.19 -11.39 -27.70
C ALA A 445 -5.56 -10.54 -26.59
N CYS A 446 -4.47 -11.01 -25.98
CA CYS A 446 -3.83 -10.35 -24.86
C CYS A 446 -2.39 -9.98 -25.19
N PHE A 447 -2.03 -8.71 -25.01
CA PHE A 447 -0.64 -8.27 -24.98
C PHE A 447 -0.18 -8.17 -23.53
N VAL A 448 0.97 -8.77 -23.20
CA VAL A 448 1.57 -8.70 -21.86
C VAL A 448 2.99 -8.16 -22.00
N ASP A 449 3.20 -6.94 -21.52
CA ASP A 449 4.50 -6.26 -21.54
C ASP A 449 5.52 -6.96 -20.63
N GLU A 450 6.68 -7.32 -21.17
CA GLU A 450 7.78 -7.96 -20.44
C GLU A 450 8.30 -7.10 -19.26
N GLY A 451 8.16 -5.77 -19.33
CA GLY A 451 8.50 -4.87 -18.24
C GLY A 451 7.67 -5.12 -16.96
N LEU A 452 6.54 -5.83 -17.05
CA LEU A 452 5.74 -6.23 -15.88
C LEU A 452 6.45 -7.25 -14.96
N ARG A 453 7.59 -7.82 -15.39
CA ARG A 453 8.46 -8.64 -14.53
C ARG A 453 9.04 -7.85 -13.37
N ASP A 454 9.22 -6.54 -13.54
CA ASP A 454 9.72 -5.63 -12.51
C ASP A 454 8.66 -5.28 -11.46
N PHE A 455 7.40 -5.71 -11.62
CA PHE A 455 6.30 -5.38 -10.72
C PHE A 455 5.80 -6.61 -9.98
N THR A 456 5.68 -6.50 -8.67
CA THR A 456 5.28 -7.60 -7.79
C THR A 456 3.76 -7.74 -7.73
N VAL A 457 3.25 -8.98 -7.65
CA VAL A 457 1.83 -9.23 -7.38
C VAL A 457 1.45 -8.72 -5.98
N PRO A 458 0.37 -7.92 -5.83
CA PRO A 458 0.06 -7.19 -4.60
C PRO A 458 -0.55 -8.06 -3.49
N PHE A 459 0.23 -8.92 -2.83
CA PHE A 459 -0.27 -9.79 -1.75
C PHE A 459 -0.49 -9.10 -0.39
N ALA A 460 0.09 -7.92 -0.16
CA ALA A 460 0.15 -7.28 1.15
C ALA A 460 -0.08 -5.76 1.08
N LEU A 461 -1.33 -5.34 0.84
CA LEU A 461 -1.70 -3.92 0.71
C LEU A 461 -2.10 -3.26 2.04
N ARG A 462 -2.29 -4.02 3.13
CA ARG A 462 -2.74 -3.49 4.42
C ARG A 462 -1.92 -2.31 4.93
N SER A 463 -0.60 -2.40 4.80
CA SER A 463 0.33 -1.39 5.29
C SER A 463 0.87 -0.51 4.16
N ALA A 464 0.24 -0.50 2.99
CA ALA A 464 0.62 0.38 1.90
C ALA A 464 0.36 1.84 2.30
N SER A 465 1.39 2.67 2.26
CA SER A 465 1.23 4.11 2.37
C SER A 465 0.44 4.68 1.19
N LYS A 466 -0.31 5.76 1.44
CA LYS A 466 -0.94 6.54 0.38
C LYS A 466 0.16 7.18 -0.47
N ALA A 467 0.22 6.86 -1.75
CA ALA A 467 1.18 7.44 -2.68
C ALA A 467 0.49 8.10 -3.88
N LEU A 468 1.24 8.90 -4.62
CA LEU A 468 0.81 9.45 -5.91
C LEU A 468 0.58 8.31 -6.91
N ARG A 469 1.43 7.27 -6.86
CA ARG A 469 1.18 5.97 -7.49
C ARG A 469 1.49 4.87 -6.48
N THR A 470 0.50 4.03 -6.18
CA THR A 470 0.70 2.90 -5.26
C THR A 470 1.08 1.66 -6.06
N VAL A 471 2.23 1.05 -5.76
CA VAL A 471 2.65 -0.25 -6.31
C VAL A 471 2.95 -1.24 -5.18
N ALA A 472 2.96 -2.53 -5.50
CA ALA A 472 3.35 -3.54 -4.53
C ALA A 472 4.83 -3.40 -4.14
N ARG A 473 5.14 -3.71 -2.88
CA ARG A 473 6.51 -3.68 -2.37
C ARG A 473 7.42 -4.65 -3.12
N GLY A 474 8.63 -4.21 -3.42
CA GLY A 474 9.59 -4.92 -4.27
C GLY A 474 9.46 -4.58 -5.75
N SER A 475 8.40 -3.88 -6.17
CA SER A 475 8.27 -3.42 -7.55
C SER A 475 9.33 -2.37 -7.87
N ARG A 476 9.79 -2.34 -9.12
CA ARG A 476 10.85 -1.47 -9.61
C ARG A 476 10.26 -0.49 -10.62
N LEU A 477 10.37 0.80 -10.33
CA LEU A 477 9.92 1.88 -11.19
C LEU A 477 11.13 2.42 -11.96
N THR A 478 11.02 2.54 -13.28
CA THR A 478 12.05 3.23 -14.08
C THR A 478 12.14 4.69 -13.66
N LEU A 479 13.36 5.16 -13.43
CA LEU A 479 13.62 6.56 -13.16
C LEU A 479 13.59 7.35 -14.47
N PRO A 480 12.88 8.49 -14.53
CA PRO A 480 12.93 9.37 -15.69
C PRO A 480 14.36 9.78 -16.03
N GLU A 481 14.59 10.14 -17.29
CA GLU A 481 15.86 10.75 -17.71
C GLU A 481 16.06 12.08 -16.98
N SER A 482 17.14 12.16 -16.20
CA SER A 482 17.46 13.29 -15.35
C SER A 482 18.91 13.22 -14.86
N ASP A 483 19.45 14.38 -14.47
CA ASP A 483 20.81 14.53 -13.93
C ASP A 483 20.85 14.41 -12.40
N THR A 484 19.79 14.90 -11.74
CA THR A 484 19.69 15.03 -10.29
C THR A 484 18.38 14.43 -9.81
N LEU A 485 18.45 13.62 -8.75
CA LEU A 485 17.29 13.28 -7.94
C LEU A 485 17.22 14.25 -6.76
N ARG A 486 16.07 14.90 -6.57
CA ARG A 486 15.81 15.78 -5.42
C ARG A 486 14.79 15.12 -4.51
N PHE A 487 15.23 14.64 -3.35
CA PHE A 487 14.34 14.14 -2.31
C PHE A 487 13.73 15.32 -1.56
N PHE A 488 12.52 15.15 -1.06
CA PHE A 488 11.86 16.15 -0.24
C PHE A 488 11.09 15.49 0.92
N LEU A 489 10.99 16.21 2.02
CA LEU A 489 10.22 15.88 3.21
C LEU A 489 9.39 17.10 3.61
N TRP A 490 8.15 16.87 4.05
CA TRP A 490 7.30 17.85 4.71
C TRP A 490 6.70 17.24 5.97
N TRP A 491 6.66 18.01 7.06
CA TRP A 491 5.93 17.63 8.25
C TRP A 491 5.46 18.84 9.04
N LYS A 492 4.51 18.59 9.94
CA LYS A 492 4.02 19.57 10.91
C LYS A 492 4.00 18.97 12.31
N ASN A 493 4.26 19.80 13.31
CA ASN A 493 4.19 19.39 14.71
C ASN A 493 2.85 18.71 15.02
N GLY A 494 2.92 17.58 15.71
CA GLY A 494 1.76 16.96 16.35
C GLY A 494 1.39 17.71 17.63
N ARG A 495 1.04 16.94 18.67
CA ARG A 495 0.78 17.52 20.00
C ARG A 495 2.01 18.15 20.66
N GLN A 496 3.20 17.82 20.16
CA GLN A 496 4.50 18.25 20.68
C GLN A 496 5.42 18.63 19.52
N ARG A 497 6.48 19.38 19.84
CA ARG A 497 7.58 19.67 18.90
C ARG A 497 8.05 18.38 18.24
N THR A 498 8.06 18.36 16.92
CA THR A 498 8.45 17.19 16.14
C THR A 498 9.59 17.58 15.22
N ASP A 499 10.65 16.79 15.31
CA ASP A 499 11.89 16.91 14.57
C ASP A 499 12.03 15.65 13.70
N LEU A 500 12.01 15.83 12.39
CA LEU A 500 12.13 14.76 11.42
C LEU A 500 13.35 14.99 10.53
N ASP A 501 14.20 13.97 10.42
CA ASP A 501 15.40 14.02 9.58
C ASP A 501 15.16 13.28 8.26
N LEU A 502 15.36 13.97 7.13
CA LEU A 502 15.55 13.34 5.83
C LEU A 502 17.01 12.89 5.69
N SER A 503 17.24 11.70 5.14
CA SER A 503 18.60 11.24 4.83
C SER A 503 18.67 10.40 3.57
N ALA A 504 19.85 10.36 2.96
CA ALA A 504 20.19 9.54 1.81
C ALA A 504 21.43 8.70 2.13
N ALA A 505 21.24 7.44 2.53
CA ALA A 505 22.34 6.51 2.82
C ALA A 505 22.81 5.82 1.54
N MET A 506 24.12 5.82 1.29
CA MET A 506 24.74 5.37 0.05
C MET A 506 25.49 4.05 0.26
N PHE A 507 25.34 3.13 -0.69
CA PHE A 507 25.94 1.80 -0.64
C PHE A 507 26.55 1.41 -1.98
N ASP A 508 27.59 0.57 -1.93
CA ASP A 508 28.21 -0.04 -3.11
C ASP A 508 27.39 -1.23 -3.64
N GLU A 509 27.90 -1.92 -4.66
CA GLU A 509 27.27 -3.11 -5.25
C GLU A 509 27.16 -4.32 -4.31
N ASP A 510 28.04 -4.40 -3.30
CA ASP A 510 28.07 -5.45 -2.29
C ASP A 510 27.24 -5.08 -1.04
N PHE A 511 26.40 -4.05 -1.15
CA PHE A 511 25.60 -3.47 -0.06
C PHE A 511 26.45 -2.95 1.11
N ARG A 512 27.74 -2.64 0.90
CA ARG A 512 28.57 -2.01 1.93
C ARG A 512 28.29 -0.52 1.98
N TYR A 513 28.20 0.01 3.19
CA TYR A 513 27.98 1.44 3.42
C TYR A 513 29.17 2.26 2.91
N ILE A 514 28.89 3.30 2.13
CA ILE A 514 29.87 4.26 1.61
C ILE A 514 29.81 5.55 2.44
N ASP A 515 28.66 6.22 2.44
CA ASP A 515 28.43 7.48 3.15
C ASP A 515 26.93 7.81 3.26
N VAL A 516 26.59 8.97 3.84
CA VAL A 516 25.23 9.46 4.03
C VAL A 516 25.14 10.97 3.87
N LEU A 517 24.08 11.47 3.23
CA LEU A 517 23.66 12.87 3.35
C LEU A 517 22.57 12.98 4.41
N SER A 518 22.77 13.83 5.42
CA SER A 518 21.88 14.02 6.57
C SER A 518 22.17 15.39 7.22
N TYR A 519 21.38 15.80 8.22
CA TYR A 519 21.61 17.04 8.99
C TYR A 519 23.06 17.25 9.48
N TYR A 520 23.79 16.18 9.83
CA TYR A 520 25.19 16.23 10.29
C TYR A 520 26.25 16.04 9.19
N ASN A 521 25.83 15.78 7.95
CA ASN A 521 26.70 15.68 6.77
C ASN A 521 26.02 16.34 5.55
N LEU A 522 25.99 17.68 5.55
CA LEU A 522 25.18 18.46 4.61
C LEU A 522 25.69 18.44 3.17
N LYS A 523 26.94 18.07 2.92
CA LYS A 523 27.46 17.97 1.55
C LYS A 523 28.59 16.96 1.46
N ASN A 524 28.40 15.94 0.63
CA ASN A 524 29.44 14.99 0.26
C ASN A 524 29.04 14.26 -1.04
N PHE A 525 30.00 13.59 -1.68
CA PHE A 525 29.77 12.74 -2.88
C PHE A 525 28.98 13.45 -4.01
N GLY A 526 29.11 14.77 -4.10
CA GLY A 526 28.41 15.58 -5.10
C GLY A 526 26.94 15.88 -4.80
N GLY A 527 26.42 15.43 -3.65
CA GLY A 527 25.08 15.76 -3.17
C GLY A 527 25.07 16.76 -2.01
N HIS A 528 23.88 17.30 -1.73
CA HIS A 528 23.67 18.41 -0.79
C HIS A 528 22.36 18.23 -0.02
N HIS A 529 22.37 18.48 1.27
CA HIS A 529 21.21 18.54 2.15
C HIS A 529 20.84 20.00 2.43
N SER A 530 19.55 20.32 2.51
CA SER A 530 19.05 21.70 2.62
C SER A 530 19.20 22.36 3.98
N GLY A 531 20.03 21.80 4.88
CA GLY A 531 20.04 22.11 6.31
C GLY A 531 18.92 21.39 7.08
N ASP A 532 18.92 21.59 8.38
CA ASP A 532 18.10 20.91 9.38
C ASP A 532 17.09 21.89 10.00
N ILE A 533 15.85 21.46 10.21
CA ILE A 533 14.80 22.25 10.86
C ILE A 533 14.20 21.44 12.00
N VAL A 534 14.44 21.86 13.25
CA VAL A 534 14.09 21.03 14.44
C VAL A 534 12.70 21.30 15.05
N ASP A 535 11.95 22.26 14.51
CA ASP A 535 10.61 22.67 14.99
C ASP A 535 9.70 23.10 13.84
N ALA A 536 8.52 22.49 13.72
CA ALA A 536 7.60 22.65 12.59
C ALA A 536 6.19 23.10 12.99
N PRO A 537 6.00 24.21 13.73
CA PRO A 537 4.66 24.63 14.19
C PRO A 537 3.72 24.99 13.03
N ASN A 538 4.27 25.57 11.96
CA ASN A 538 3.56 25.94 10.74
C ASN A 538 3.90 25.02 9.54
N GLY A 539 4.53 23.88 9.83
CA GLY A 539 5.16 23.04 8.81
C GLY A 539 6.65 23.35 8.63
N ALA A 540 7.41 22.33 8.24
CA ALA A 540 8.82 22.40 7.90
C ALA A 540 9.12 21.50 6.71
N SER A 541 10.25 21.76 6.03
CA SER A 541 10.66 20.98 4.88
C SER A 541 12.16 20.80 4.78
N GLU A 542 12.57 19.62 4.32
CA GLU A 542 13.95 19.31 3.98
C GLU A 542 14.06 18.75 2.57
N PHE A 543 15.23 18.95 1.95
CA PHE A 543 15.56 18.48 0.62
C PHE A 543 16.96 17.89 0.58
N ILE A 544 17.15 16.89 -0.29
CA ILE A 544 18.46 16.34 -0.63
C ILE A 544 18.59 16.27 -2.15
N ASP A 545 19.62 16.90 -2.70
CA ASP A 545 20.00 16.76 -4.10
C ASP A 545 21.13 15.75 -4.22
N VAL A 546 20.97 14.76 -5.10
CA VAL A 546 22.03 13.82 -5.47
C VAL A 546 22.23 13.81 -6.99
N SER A 547 23.47 13.97 -7.44
CA SER A 547 23.83 13.90 -8.86
C SER A 547 24.11 12.46 -9.26
N ILE A 548 23.37 11.95 -10.25
CA ILE A 548 23.50 10.57 -10.73
C ILE A 548 24.92 10.32 -11.28
N ALA A 549 25.47 11.25 -12.06
CA ALA A 549 26.81 11.12 -12.63
C ALA A 549 27.89 11.05 -11.54
N ARG A 550 27.85 11.95 -10.56
CA ARG A 550 28.86 11.99 -9.48
C ARG A 550 28.81 10.77 -8.56
N LEU A 551 27.61 10.23 -8.33
CA LEU A 551 27.47 8.99 -7.55
C LEU A 551 28.11 7.80 -8.26
N ARG A 552 27.93 7.68 -9.58
CA ARG A 552 28.58 6.64 -10.39
C ARG A 552 30.10 6.76 -10.37
N GLU A 553 30.64 7.99 -10.49
CA GLU A 553 32.09 8.25 -10.37
C GLU A 553 32.68 7.83 -9.02
N ARG A 554 31.83 7.65 -8.00
CA ARG A 554 32.21 7.28 -6.63
C ARG A 554 31.81 5.86 -6.26
N ASN A 555 31.48 5.01 -7.24
CA ASN A 555 31.06 3.62 -7.04
C ASN A 555 29.84 3.46 -6.13
N VAL A 556 28.98 4.48 -6.04
CA VAL A 556 27.69 4.35 -5.36
C VAL A 556 26.70 3.70 -6.32
N ARG A 557 26.16 2.55 -5.93
CA ARG A 557 25.11 1.85 -6.68
C ARG A 557 23.73 2.08 -6.09
N PHE A 558 23.60 1.99 -4.76
CA PHE A 558 22.31 2.11 -4.10
C PHE A 558 22.23 3.35 -3.22
N ILE A 559 21.09 4.03 -3.26
CA ILE A 559 20.73 5.08 -2.31
C ILE A 559 19.46 4.66 -1.58
N VAL A 560 19.49 4.60 -0.26
CA VAL A 560 18.30 4.40 0.56
C VAL A 560 17.84 5.75 1.08
N MET A 561 16.65 6.17 0.65
CA MET A 561 15.96 7.31 1.25
C MET A 561 15.45 6.89 2.63
N THR A 562 15.75 7.68 3.66
CA THR A 562 15.25 7.41 5.01
C THR A 562 14.66 8.66 5.64
N VAL A 563 13.61 8.49 6.43
CA VAL A 563 13.06 9.54 7.29
C VAL A 563 13.04 9.05 8.73
N HIS A 564 13.70 9.77 9.63
CA HIS A 564 13.73 9.45 11.07
C HIS A 564 12.94 10.50 11.85
N SER A 565 12.12 10.07 12.81
CA SER A 565 11.57 10.97 13.83
C SER A 565 12.56 11.08 14.96
N PHE A 566 13.44 12.07 14.91
CA PHE A 566 14.50 12.30 15.90
C PHE A 566 13.92 12.40 17.32
N THR A 567 12.85 13.17 17.48
CA THR A 567 12.10 13.36 18.73
C THR A 567 11.16 12.20 19.10
N ARG A 568 11.16 11.10 18.34
CA ARG A 568 10.53 9.81 18.65
C ARG A 568 9.00 9.79 18.62
N GLN A 569 8.34 10.69 17.90
CA GLN A 569 6.91 10.60 17.65
C GLN A 569 6.62 9.55 16.56
N PRO A 570 5.58 8.71 16.74
CA PRO A 570 5.04 7.94 15.64
C PRO A 570 4.53 8.88 14.53
N MET A 571 4.83 8.55 13.27
CA MET A 571 4.42 9.36 12.12
C MET A 571 2.89 9.49 12.00
N LYS A 572 2.12 8.47 12.39
CA LYS A 572 0.64 8.52 12.47
C LYS A 572 0.08 9.62 13.37
N ASP A 573 0.86 10.11 14.34
CA ASP A 573 0.43 11.11 15.32
C ASP A 573 0.65 12.54 14.80
N LEU A 574 1.26 12.69 13.62
CA LEU A 574 1.50 13.96 12.95
C LEU A 574 0.32 14.31 12.05
N PRO A 575 -0.17 15.57 12.09
CA PRO A 575 -1.29 15.99 11.26
C PRO A 575 -0.96 16.01 9.77
N GLU A 576 0.31 16.28 9.45
CA GLU A 576 0.85 16.33 8.09
C GLU A 576 2.26 15.74 8.12
N CYS A 577 2.51 14.70 7.33
CA CYS A 577 3.82 14.08 7.18
C CYS A 577 3.89 13.31 5.85
N PHE A 578 4.74 13.75 4.93
CA PHE A 578 4.92 13.09 3.65
C PHE A 578 6.30 13.37 3.07
N ALA A 579 6.74 12.49 2.19
CA ALA A 579 8.02 12.64 1.50
C ALA A 579 7.92 12.13 0.07
N GLY A 580 8.94 12.38 -0.74
CA GLY A 580 8.96 11.95 -2.13
C GLY A 580 10.25 12.36 -2.85
N TRP A 581 10.23 12.25 -4.17
CA TRP A 581 11.34 12.71 -4.99
C TRP A 581 10.89 13.36 -6.30
N MET A 582 11.73 14.29 -6.76
CA MET A 582 11.68 14.91 -8.07
C MET A 582 12.84 14.41 -8.93
N ALA A 583 12.62 14.32 -10.23
CA ALA A 583 13.67 14.11 -11.22
C ALA A 583 13.96 15.44 -11.92
N ARG A 584 15.21 15.90 -11.87
CA ARG A 584 15.61 17.25 -12.30
C ARG A 584 16.81 17.17 -13.26
N SER A 585 16.67 17.71 -14.46
CA SER A 585 17.77 17.91 -15.42
C SER A 585 18.37 19.32 -15.29
N LYS A 586 17.61 20.29 -14.78
CA LYS A 586 18.07 21.66 -14.51
C LYS A 586 17.69 22.07 -13.08
N PRO A 587 18.28 21.43 -12.05
CA PRO A 587 17.86 21.55 -10.64
C PRO A 587 17.90 22.97 -10.04
N ASN A 588 18.54 23.92 -10.74
CA ASN A 588 18.60 25.33 -10.33
C ASN A 588 17.48 26.20 -10.94
N SER A 589 16.81 25.74 -12.00
CA SER A 589 15.65 26.43 -12.60
C SER A 589 14.37 26.20 -11.79
N GLY A 590 13.40 27.11 -11.89
CA GLY A 590 12.16 27.03 -11.11
C GLY A 590 12.40 27.11 -9.60
N GLU A 591 11.38 26.78 -8.82
CA GLU A 591 11.45 26.78 -7.36
C GLU A 591 12.20 25.55 -6.78
N VAL A 592 12.51 25.60 -5.48
CA VAL A 592 13.14 24.45 -4.77
C VAL A 592 12.28 23.20 -4.91
N PHE A 593 10.99 23.37 -4.63
CA PHE A 593 9.96 22.36 -4.84
C PHE A 593 9.17 22.72 -6.11
N GLU A 594 9.16 21.80 -7.08
CA GLU A 594 8.44 21.99 -8.33
C GLU A 594 7.51 20.80 -8.58
N ALA A 595 6.22 21.02 -8.35
CA ALA A 595 5.19 19.97 -8.41
C ALA A 595 5.16 19.24 -9.77
N ARG A 596 5.37 19.97 -10.86
CA ARG A 596 5.48 19.43 -12.23
C ARG A 596 6.59 18.38 -12.37
N THR A 597 7.64 18.43 -11.54
CA THR A 597 8.80 17.52 -11.58
C THR A 597 8.72 16.38 -10.56
N VAL A 598 7.65 16.31 -9.76
CA VAL A 598 7.44 15.24 -8.78
C VAL A 598 7.16 13.92 -9.50
N VAL A 599 8.09 12.97 -9.33
CA VAL A 599 7.95 11.62 -9.87
C VAL A 599 7.01 10.82 -8.98
N ASP A 600 7.22 10.85 -7.66
CA ASP A 600 6.32 10.25 -6.69
C ASP A 600 6.37 10.96 -5.33
N ARG A 601 5.29 10.77 -4.57
CA ARG A 601 5.06 11.33 -3.25
C ARG A 601 4.25 10.33 -2.44
N PHE A 602 4.64 10.09 -1.20
CA PHE A 602 3.97 9.15 -0.30
C PHE A 602 3.77 9.75 1.10
N ASP A 603 2.64 9.43 1.70
CA ASP A 603 2.31 9.77 3.08
C ASP A 603 3.11 8.89 4.04
N LEU A 604 3.58 9.51 5.11
CA LEU A 604 4.18 8.84 6.24
C LEU A 604 3.15 8.82 7.37
N SER A 605 2.27 7.82 7.36
CA SER A 605 1.14 7.70 8.30
C SER A 605 1.21 6.45 9.19
N GLY A 606 2.35 5.75 9.16
CA GLY A 606 2.56 4.52 9.93
C GLY A 606 2.71 4.76 11.43
N ASP A 607 2.38 3.74 12.23
CA ASP A 607 2.69 3.68 13.67
C ASP A 607 4.18 3.38 13.90
N THR A 608 5.03 4.24 13.35
CA THR A 608 6.46 4.02 13.14
C THR A 608 7.24 5.32 13.28
N ARG A 609 8.51 5.21 13.65
CA ARG A 609 9.41 6.35 13.89
C ARG A 609 10.52 6.47 12.85
N ILE A 610 10.65 5.47 11.99
CA ILE A 610 11.62 5.43 10.89
C ILE A 610 10.88 4.96 9.65
N ALA A 611 11.11 5.58 8.50
CA ALA A 611 10.59 5.16 7.21
C ALA A 611 11.74 4.98 6.21
N LEU A 612 11.69 3.92 5.42
CA LEU A 612 12.59 3.62 4.29
C LEU A 612 11.70 3.44 3.06
N PRO A 613 11.18 4.53 2.48
CA PRO A 613 10.12 4.44 1.47
C PRO A 613 10.58 3.89 0.13
N VAL A 614 11.81 4.18 -0.28
CA VAL A 614 12.34 3.82 -1.60
C VAL A 614 13.85 3.60 -1.57
N ILE A 615 14.32 2.68 -2.40
CA ILE A 615 15.74 2.46 -2.69
C ILE A 615 15.98 2.81 -4.17
N PHE A 616 16.97 3.63 -4.45
CA PHE A 616 17.36 3.97 -5.82
C PHE A 616 18.56 3.10 -6.24
N ASP A 617 18.38 2.30 -7.28
CA ASP A 617 19.44 1.59 -8.01
C ASP A 617 19.92 2.51 -9.15
N ILE A 618 21.06 3.16 -8.94
CA ILE A 618 21.62 4.19 -9.81
C ILE A 618 22.22 3.58 -11.08
N GLU A 619 22.68 2.33 -11.01
CA GLU A 619 23.20 1.61 -12.17
C GLU A 619 22.06 1.26 -13.12
N ARG A 620 21.00 0.61 -12.60
CA ARG A 620 19.82 0.22 -13.39
C ARG A 620 18.85 1.36 -13.70
N ARG A 621 19.05 2.55 -13.11
CA ARG A 621 18.11 3.69 -13.13
C ARG A 621 16.70 3.29 -12.69
N GLN A 622 16.60 2.61 -11.54
CA GLN A 622 15.33 2.15 -10.99
C GLN A 622 15.12 2.63 -9.55
N ALA A 623 13.87 2.90 -9.19
CA ALA A 623 13.41 3.05 -7.82
C ALA A 623 12.72 1.76 -7.38
N VAL A 624 13.34 1.01 -6.46
CA VAL A 624 12.73 -0.15 -5.79
C VAL A 624 11.79 0.37 -4.72
N TRP A 625 10.49 0.13 -4.91
CA TRP A 625 9.45 0.54 -3.98
C TRP A 625 9.48 -0.34 -2.73
N THR A 626 9.88 0.24 -1.60
CA THR A 626 10.02 -0.53 -0.36
C THR A 626 8.86 -0.31 0.59
N ASP A 627 8.42 0.94 0.78
CA ASP A 627 7.34 1.28 1.72
C ASP A 627 7.55 0.59 3.11
N LEU A 628 8.82 0.61 3.54
CA LEU A 628 9.29 0.07 4.80
C LEU A 628 9.14 1.14 5.88
N ALA A 629 8.82 0.71 7.09
CA ALA A 629 8.89 1.57 8.27
C ALA A 629 9.30 0.74 9.50
N LEU A 630 9.80 1.37 10.55
CA LEU A 630 10.25 0.71 11.80
C LEU A 630 9.67 1.43 13.02
N LYS A 631 9.25 0.69 14.05
CA LYS A 631 8.70 1.28 15.30
C LYS A 631 9.73 2.08 16.11
N GLY A 632 11.02 1.83 15.89
CA GLY A 632 12.15 2.51 16.52
C GLY A 632 13.40 1.66 16.43
N ASN A 633 14.55 2.26 16.75
CA ASN A 633 15.83 1.57 16.81
C ASN A 633 16.06 0.97 18.22
N PRO A 634 16.57 -0.27 18.37
CA PRO A 634 17.04 -0.80 19.66
C PRO A 634 18.27 -0.09 20.24
N ARG A 635 18.98 0.77 19.47
CA ARG A 635 20.17 1.52 19.91
C ARG A 635 19.84 2.92 20.43
N TRP A 636 20.78 3.51 21.19
CA TRP A 636 20.60 4.79 21.89
C TRP A 636 20.42 6.01 20.97
N VAL A 637 21.03 6.00 19.77
CA VAL A 637 20.98 7.11 18.79
C VAL A 637 19.86 6.87 17.78
N ASN A 638 18.98 7.85 17.61
CA ASN A 638 17.77 7.75 16.80
C ASN A 638 17.90 8.55 15.49
N ASN A 639 18.89 8.18 14.69
CA ASN A 639 19.16 8.72 13.37
C ASN A 639 19.59 7.59 12.41
N VAL A 640 19.94 7.94 11.18
CA VAL A 640 20.40 6.99 10.16
C VAL A 640 21.66 6.22 10.57
N ASP A 641 22.65 6.87 11.20
CA ASP A 641 23.89 6.25 11.67
C ASP A 641 23.62 5.13 12.69
N GLY A 642 22.77 5.42 13.67
CA GLY A 642 22.33 4.42 14.65
C GLY A 642 21.66 3.20 14.01
N SER A 643 21.05 3.36 12.83
CA SER A 643 20.20 2.36 12.15
C SER A 643 20.87 1.66 10.96
N LEU A 644 22.12 2.01 10.60
CA LEU A 644 22.79 1.55 9.37
C LEU A 644 22.80 0.03 9.18
N GLY A 645 23.05 -0.75 10.24
CA GLY A 645 23.02 -2.20 10.15
C GLY A 645 21.65 -2.73 9.71
N GLY A 646 20.57 -2.20 10.28
CA GLY A 646 19.20 -2.57 9.90
C GLY A 646 18.83 -2.10 8.49
N ILE A 647 19.29 -0.91 8.09
CA ILE A 647 19.10 -0.37 6.74
C ILE A 647 19.81 -1.26 5.70
N ASN A 648 21.04 -1.69 5.96
CA ASN A 648 21.79 -2.59 5.08
C ASN A 648 21.04 -3.92 4.88
N TYR A 649 20.60 -4.56 5.97
CA TYR A 649 19.81 -5.79 5.86
C TYR A 649 18.50 -5.58 5.09
N ALA A 650 17.81 -4.45 5.30
CA ALA A 650 16.58 -4.13 4.58
C ALA A 650 16.85 -3.88 3.08
N LEU A 651 17.95 -3.20 2.75
CA LEU A 651 18.40 -2.98 1.38
C LEU A 651 18.65 -4.32 0.66
N ALA A 652 19.53 -5.16 1.22
CA ALA A 652 19.84 -6.47 0.64
C ALA A 652 18.58 -7.34 0.52
N ALA A 653 17.75 -7.37 1.57
CA ALA A 653 16.50 -8.13 1.58
C ALA A 653 15.51 -7.71 0.50
N MET A 654 15.43 -6.41 0.19
CA MET A 654 14.48 -5.87 -0.80
C MET A 654 15.00 -5.96 -2.23
N VAL A 655 16.30 -5.76 -2.44
CA VAL A 655 16.91 -5.86 -3.78
C VAL A 655 16.96 -7.31 -4.26
N GLU A 656 17.25 -8.26 -3.35
CA GLU A 656 17.29 -9.71 -3.61
C GLU A 656 15.91 -10.39 -3.48
N LEU A 657 14.84 -9.61 -3.26
CA LEU A 657 13.52 -10.16 -3.01
C LEU A 657 12.92 -10.77 -4.28
N SER A 658 12.88 -12.10 -4.36
CA SER A 658 12.13 -12.79 -5.41
C SER A 658 10.69 -13.03 -4.97
N ARG A 659 9.75 -12.51 -5.76
CA ARG A 659 8.30 -12.59 -5.56
C ARG A 659 7.61 -12.92 -6.89
N PRO A 660 6.37 -13.47 -6.84
CA PRO A 660 5.54 -13.53 -8.03
C PRO A 660 5.41 -12.15 -8.66
N ASN A 661 5.65 -12.06 -9.96
CA ASN A 661 5.58 -10.81 -10.71
C ASN A 661 4.29 -10.74 -11.56
N LEU A 662 3.96 -9.53 -12.02
CA LEU A 662 2.74 -9.29 -12.77
C LEU A 662 2.77 -9.93 -14.16
N TYR A 663 3.93 -10.00 -14.81
CA TYR A 663 4.06 -10.66 -16.10
C TYR A 663 3.60 -12.12 -16.04
N ASP A 664 4.15 -12.90 -15.10
CA ASP A 664 3.82 -14.32 -14.99
C ASP A 664 2.34 -14.53 -14.61
N LEU A 665 1.77 -13.64 -13.80
CA LEU A 665 0.34 -13.65 -13.47
C LEU A 665 -0.52 -13.44 -14.72
N PHE A 666 -0.26 -12.39 -15.51
CA PHE A 666 -1.06 -12.10 -16.69
C PHE A 666 -0.81 -13.08 -17.83
N ALA A 667 0.40 -13.63 -17.96
CA ALA A 667 0.70 -14.71 -18.88
C ALA A 667 -0.14 -15.96 -18.56
N LEU A 668 -0.30 -16.33 -17.28
CA LEU A 668 -1.18 -17.42 -16.86
C LEU A 668 -2.64 -17.17 -17.25
N HIS A 669 -3.14 -15.94 -17.09
CA HIS A 669 -4.50 -15.59 -17.51
C HIS A 669 -4.65 -15.59 -19.03
N ALA A 670 -3.71 -15.01 -19.77
CA ALA A 670 -3.72 -15.00 -21.22
C ALA A 670 -3.68 -16.43 -21.79
N GLU A 671 -2.97 -17.36 -21.14
CA GLU A 671 -2.95 -18.77 -21.52
C GLU A 671 -4.26 -19.51 -21.17
N ALA A 672 -4.81 -19.26 -19.99
CA ALA A 672 -5.98 -19.99 -19.51
C ALA A 672 -7.31 -19.55 -20.17
N ARG A 673 -7.44 -18.25 -20.46
CA ARG A 673 -8.72 -17.62 -20.87
C ARG A 673 -8.55 -16.60 -22.01
N GLY A 674 -7.45 -16.64 -22.75
CA GLY A 674 -7.17 -15.71 -23.85
C GLY A 674 -6.22 -16.29 -24.91
N ARG A 675 -5.53 -15.41 -25.63
CA ARG A 675 -4.45 -15.75 -26.56
C ARG A 675 -3.39 -14.67 -26.55
N LEU A 676 -2.14 -15.02 -26.23
CA LEU A 676 -1.03 -14.06 -26.27
C LEU A 676 -0.76 -13.57 -27.71
N VAL A 677 -0.65 -12.25 -27.86
CA VAL A 677 -0.21 -11.58 -29.10
C VAL A 677 1.07 -10.79 -28.84
N ARG A 678 1.85 -10.55 -29.89
CA ARG A 678 3.13 -9.83 -29.79
C ARG A 678 2.98 -8.31 -29.92
N ASN A 679 1.96 -7.86 -30.64
CA ASN A 679 1.74 -6.45 -30.91
C ASN A 679 0.56 -5.94 -30.09
N PRO A 680 0.69 -4.80 -29.39
CA PRO A 680 -0.42 -4.18 -28.65
C PRO A 680 -1.63 -3.89 -29.55
N GLU A 681 -1.40 -3.47 -30.79
CA GLU A 681 -2.47 -3.13 -31.76
C GLU A 681 -3.39 -4.33 -32.12
N GLU A 682 -2.93 -5.56 -31.90
CA GLU A 682 -3.71 -6.78 -32.14
C GLU A 682 -4.46 -7.26 -30.88
N ALA A 683 -4.28 -6.59 -29.74
CA ALA A 683 -4.81 -7.02 -28.46
C ALA A 683 -6.21 -6.44 -28.19
N ASP A 684 -7.11 -7.29 -27.70
CA ASP A 684 -8.36 -6.88 -27.09
C ASP A 684 -8.12 -6.35 -25.66
N VAL A 685 -7.09 -6.88 -24.99
CA VAL A 685 -6.68 -6.51 -23.63
C VAL A 685 -5.16 -6.30 -23.58
N GLU A 686 -4.74 -5.12 -23.14
CA GLU A 686 -3.34 -4.76 -22.96
C GLU A 686 -2.96 -4.68 -21.48
N PHE A 687 -1.90 -5.40 -21.11
CA PHE A 687 -1.24 -5.28 -19.82
C PHE A 687 0.10 -4.58 -20.02
N THR A 688 0.22 -3.31 -19.59
CA THR A 688 1.36 -2.43 -19.84
C THR A 688 1.91 -1.81 -18.57
N VAL A 689 3.21 -1.48 -18.56
CA VAL A 689 3.89 -0.90 -17.40
C VAL A 689 3.32 0.47 -17.00
N GLU A 690 2.81 1.25 -17.94
CA GLU A 690 2.30 2.61 -17.70
C GLU A 690 0.98 2.62 -16.93
N LYS A 691 0.19 1.54 -17.02
CA LYS A 691 -1.17 1.47 -16.48
C LYS A 691 -1.32 0.37 -15.45
N THR A 692 -1.03 -0.86 -15.83
CA THR A 692 -1.47 -2.06 -15.12
C THR A 692 -0.96 -2.14 -13.68
N PRO A 693 0.32 -1.86 -13.35
CA PRO A 693 0.83 -1.97 -11.98
C PRO A 693 0.15 -1.03 -10.96
N PHE A 694 -0.52 0.02 -11.44
CA PHE A 694 -1.17 1.03 -10.61
C PHE A 694 -2.65 0.73 -10.35
N GLU A 695 -3.22 -0.29 -11.02
CA GLU A 695 -4.62 -0.71 -10.87
C GLU A 695 -4.76 -1.88 -9.88
N LEU A 696 -4.24 -1.69 -8.66
CA LEU A 696 -4.13 -2.74 -7.64
C LEU A 696 -5.46 -3.43 -7.30
N GLU A 697 -6.56 -2.68 -7.30
CA GLU A 697 -7.90 -3.21 -7.04
C GLU A 697 -8.36 -4.13 -8.17
N SER A 698 -8.07 -3.77 -9.42
CA SER A 698 -8.35 -4.59 -10.59
C SER A 698 -7.53 -5.88 -10.54
N ILE A 699 -6.21 -5.77 -10.27
CA ILE A 699 -5.31 -6.92 -10.14
C ILE A 699 -5.85 -7.90 -9.10
N THR A 700 -6.11 -7.40 -7.89
CA THR A 700 -6.54 -8.26 -6.78
C THR A 700 -7.93 -8.87 -6.98
N SER A 701 -8.88 -8.14 -7.55
CA SER A 701 -10.26 -8.60 -7.70
C SER A 701 -10.54 -9.45 -8.94
N GLN A 702 -9.78 -9.27 -10.02
CA GLN A 702 -10.05 -9.95 -11.30
C GLN A 702 -9.04 -11.05 -11.64
N TYR A 703 -7.81 -10.94 -11.12
CA TYR A 703 -6.70 -11.81 -11.51
C TYR A 703 -6.15 -12.66 -10.36
N MET A 704 -6.59 -12.42 -9.13
CA MET A 704 -6.15 -13.16 -7.94
C MET A 704 -7.29 -13.92 -7.24
N THR A 705 -8.43 -14.10 -7.89
CA THR A 705 -9.64 -14.74 -7.34
C THR A 705 -9.67 -16.25 -7.47
#